data_AF-A0A098G1V1-F1
#
_entry.id   AF-A0A098G1V1-F1
#
_cell.length_a   1.000
_cell.length_b   1.000
_cell.length_c   1.000
_cell.angle_alpha   90.00
_cell.angle_beta   90.00
_cell.angle_gamma   90.00
#
_symmetry.space_group_name_H-M   'P 1'
#
loop_
_entity.id
_entity.type
_entity.pdbx_description
1 polymer ?
#
loop_
_entity_poly.entity_id
_entity_poly.type
_entity_poly.pdbx_seq_one_letter_code
_entity_poly.pdbx_strand_id
1 'polypeptide(L)'
;MVFMPNFQTTDGQTQVIIPLQIKPFSHKAMPTITGNALSDEAGTVLYGLYNMEYLLPGEDRLRLIANHNQKTVQLMLFTHNPELLKSLPGGRPSSLVADTISRIHRYRIKSESYKKPLTHAQQEKLRLANECISSLMPLLKQERHLDSQDHAGHEELRREVIFIIEHCRDGNRMLANDPLVSEGSLGYLLYDARQAAQHYQFNRVYAISRQDQLDFTKIKNRPLRKLAEEDEEQEATKPFATSIEFPMRSSQEPPCFIWDSEIHIGHASDDLDDALRVICHHYNLVPASNLNDIPASRLAKVEAFFRKLWRDGQDWIEYLSFSTKPEHKTEVSYRSHGISITKITPYYKLQGLAQKGYDSLDQLICNLTGNTLEPKSAKTLKEAQHILGQLPNDHWIILAETQQILLRQQDKLITINYFIKENKFYPLPSGQDLYVLSQVSKKHLYWPERLSLKMNAFISRIPSFFNNFFKRLSHFIVHDLHEEFFTHVHATHTQNTQDHDTNPHIKTQKEMRHSLHEALENNGLLNNGQTLEEFIKEQINSSPYVIAKANHPPSPPAYENPLHRFLGVIRHLASFFIDTGERDPIVGTLAMAAYVYGAGAIIAPDKLAEILTKLHLSGLIAGIEPTQKLAHWMSHGTRAEAISASATYWQASVASGNLDKFFVNAINILKEDPAEVAIIAALALSLGYGITKAVPSLQQEIGDFPYTTYAALGGKGGAALYDTIMHPGEDWLLGTCKWFFKNIINIAKLVIAPFVEGYYYGYEDGFIRGWAKSFLLAKQLGKQLFAASMDLALAVLTIPLLELSALLIHTPFRGITNFFRKLLSTLGNIKSLGQLFISFAERPSLNNYLADFRLSLIYGFTSPFGYFSDNVFLNAAMNSIRLVFIPPLQLIKNIIILPLLDLLSLTFRLSLSIINPASRVIAYLLGSALYAGGDLWDNSIGILFSSSATGLTLVCDWLDNLAGEVKQHLLSFIEIIRGQLYYWAFHQEDAQVHSTEDKLEYFTKEPRRFELIPHSESHCLLHQLLDEENNSFSENIDTPPPVTHYEKLFKEAAPVLRMETNQETYTMQM
;
A
#
# COMPACT_ATOMS: atom_id res chain seq x y z
N MET A 1 -6.86 -13.19 -25.06
CA MET A 1 -6.52 -12.42 -26.26
C MET A 1 -5.04 -12.10 -26.16
N VAL A 2 -4.26 -12.51 -27.16
CA VAL A 2 -2.82 -12.23 -27.24
C VAL A 2 -2.71 -10.74 -27.60
N PHE A 3 -2.30 -9.91 -26.65
CA PHE A 3 -1.87 -8.55 -26.98
C PHE A 3 -0.46 -8.70 -27.54
N MET A 4 -0.31 -8.88 -28.85
CA MET A 4 0.97 -8.58 -29.48
C MET A 4 1.21 -7.08 -29.28
N PRO A 5 2.27 -6.65 -28.60
CA PRO A 5 2.60 -5.23 -28.56
C PRO A 5 2.96 -4.81 -29.98
N ASN A 6 2.08 -4.00 -30.60
CA ASN A 6 2.44 -3.34 -31.84
C ASN A 6 3.52 -2.32 -31.50
N PHE A 7 4.70 -2.46 -32.09
CA PHE A 7 5.75 -1.45 -31.97
C PHE A 7 5.61 -0.46 -33.12
N GLN A 8 5.79 0.82 -32.83
CA GLN A 8 5.91 1.86 -33.84
C GLN A 8 7.25 2.56 -33.66
N THR A 9 8.05 2.57 -34.72
CA THR A 9 9.26 3.39 -34.78
C THR A 9 8.90 4.73 -35.41
N THR A 10 8.95 5.80 -34.63
CA THR A 10 8.78 7.19 -35.08
C THR A 10 9.98 8.00 -34.62
N ASP A 11 10.54 8.83 -35.50
CA ASP A 11 11.68 9.73 -35.21
C ASP A 11 12.91 9.04 -34.60
N GLY A 12 13.20 7.81 -35.04
CA GLY A 12 14.34 7.02 -34.55
C GLY A 12 14.14 6.33 -33.20
N GLN A 13 12.96 6.47 -32.57
CA GLN A 13 12.61 5.79 -31.32
C GLN A 13 11.54 4.72 -31.55
N THR A 14 11.82 3.47 -31.13
CA THR A 14 10.84 2.38 -31.12
C THR A 14 10.00 2.46 -29.85
N GLN A 15 8.69 2.69 -30.00
CA GLN A 15 7.75 2.79 -28.89
C GLN A 15 6.73 1.64 -28.89
N VAL A 16 6.31 1.22 -27.70
CA VAL A 16 5.21 0.25 -27.50
C VAL A 16 3.87 0.97 -27.65
N ILE A 17 3.00 0.49 -28.53
CA ILE A 17 1.64 1.01 -28.64
C ILE A 17 0.79 0.43 -27.51
N ILE A 18 0.15 1.30 -26.74
CA ILE A 18 -0.84 0.95 -25.73
C ILE A 18 -2.23 1.25 -26.29
N PRO A 19 -2.98 0.21 -26.72
CA PRO A 19 -4.32 0.41 -27.22
C PRO A 19 -5.29 0.68 -26.06
N LEU A 20 -5.91 1.85 -26.08
CA LEU A 20 -7.02 2.26 -25.21
C LEU A 20 -8.27 2.46 -26.07
N GLN A 21 -9.43 2.26 -25.48
CA GLN A 21 -10.70 2.66 -26.10
C GLN A 21 -10.81 4.18 -26.11
N ILE A 22 -10.67 4.81 -24.94
CA ILE A 22 -10.63 6.26 -24.78
C ILE A 22 -9.26 6.69 -24.26
N LYS A 23 -8.63 7.67 -24.91
CA LYS A 23 -7.40 8.31 -24.43
C LYS A 23 -7.72 9.33 -23.33
N PRO A 24 -6.79 9.55 -22.38
CA PRO A 24 -6.89 10.61 -21.38
C PRO A 24 -7.22 11.96 -22.02
N PHE A 25 -8.03 12.76 -21.32
CA PHE A 25 -8.32 14.16 -21.69
C PHE A 25 -7.04 14.99 -21.80
N SER A 26 -6.12 14.78 -20.85
CA SER A 26 -4.78 15.35 -20.91
C SER A 26 -3.74 14.34 -20.45
N HIS A 27 -2.55 14.42 -21.03
CA HIS A 27 -1.38 13.71 -20.53
C HIS A 27 -0.12 14.55 -20.71
N LYS A 28 0.74 14.60 -19.70
CA LYS A 28 1.97 15.41 -19.72
C LYS A 28 3.09 14.64 -19.06
N ALA A 29 4.26 14.61 -19.71
CA ALA A 29 5.50 14.15 -19.12
C ALA A 29 6.15 15.34 -18.40
N MET A 30 6.27 15.28 -17.07
CA MET A 30 7.08 16.20 -16.30
C MET A 30 8.56 15.79 -16.43
N PRO A 31 9.47 16.73 -16.72
CA PRO A 31 10.89 16.43 -16.84
C PRO A 31 11.51 16.09 -15.47
N THR A 32 12.56 15.27 -15.48
CA THR A 32 13.42 15.05 -14.32
C THR A 32 14.42 16.19 -14.21
N ILE A 33 14.55 16.82 -13.05
CA ILE A 33 15.52 17.88 -12.81
C ILE A 33 16.60 17.35 -11.88
N THR A 34 17.87 17.47 -12.30
CA THR A 34 19.04 17.01 -11.56
C THR A 34 20.02 18.17 -11.37
N GLY A 35 20.34 18.50 -10.13
CA GLY A 35 21.40 19.46 -9.80
C GLY A 35 22.77 18.86 -10.13
N ASN A 36 23.62 19.61 -10.82
CA ASN A 36 24.97 19.20 -11.17
C ASN A 36 25.82 19.04 -9.90
N ALA A 37 26.72 18.05 -9.89
CA ALA A 37 27.62 17.75 -8.78
C ALA A 37 28.53 18.92 -8.35
N LEU A 38 28.69 19.93 -9.22
CA LEU A 38 29.51 21.13 -9.00
C LEU A 38 28.68 22.40 -8.72
N SER A 39 27.35 22.28 -8.60
CA SER A 39 26.44 23.40 -8.32
C SER A 39 25.98 23.38 -6.86
N ASP A 40 25.41 24.49 -6.39
CA ASP A 40 24.77 24.60 -5.06
C ASP A 40 23.53 23.69 -4.90
N GLU A 41 23.17 22.94 -5.94
CA GLU A 41 22.05 22.00 -6.01
C GLU A 41 22.53 20.54 -6.08
N ALA A 42 23.84 20.30 -5.93
CA ALA A 42 24.44 18.96 -5.98
C ALA A 42 23.72 17.98 -5.04
N GLY A 43 23.20 16.89 -5.62
CA GLY A 43 22.44 15.86 -4.89
C GLY A 43 20.92 16.04 -4.92
N THR A 44 20.41 17.14 -5.48
CA THR A 44 18.96 17.38 -5.66
C THR A 44 18.47 16.70 -6.94
N VAL A 45 17.54 15.76 -6.81
CA VAL A 45 16.90 15.06 -7.95
C VAL A 45 15.38 15.15 -7.79
N LEU A 46 14.74 15.94 -8.66
CA LEU A 46 13.29 15.94 -8.82
C LEU A 46 12.95 14.97 -9.96
N TYR A 47 12.50 13.76 -9.62
CA TYR A 47 12.12 12.77 -10.62
C TYR A 47 10.89 13.22 -11.40
N GLY A 48 11.01 13.22 -12.73
CA GLY A 48 9.92 13.45 -13.66
C GLY A 48 8.87 12.34 -13.58
N LEU A 49 7.63 12.68 -13.90
CA LEU A 49 6.48 11.80 -13.77
C LEU A 49 5.57 11.93 -14.99
N TYR A 50 4.80 10.89 -15.29
CA TYR A 50 3.87 10.91 -16.41
C TYR A 50 2.43 10.98 -15.89
N ASN A 51 1.81 12.15 -16.07
CA ASN A 51 0.45 12.43 -15.65
C ASN A 51 -0.53 12.11 -16.77
N MET A 52 -1.65 11.48 -16.42
CA MET A 52 -2.78 11.19 -17.31
C MET A 52 -4.07 11.54 -16.59
N GLU A 53 -4.92 12.37 -17.17
CA GLU A 53 -6.13 12.88 -16.53
C GLU A 53 -7.38 12.54 -17.35
N TYR A 54 -8.42 12.07 -16.67
CA TYR A 54 -9.76 11.86 -17.21
C TYR A 54 -10.75 12.82 -16.56
N LEU A 55 -11.65 13.36 -17.37
CA LEU A 55 -12.83 14.09 -16.92
C LEU A 55 -13.95 13.10 -16.60
N LEU A 56 -14.61 13.31 -15.47
CA LEU A 56 -15.72 12.50 -14.98
C LEU A 56 -16.99 13.35 -14.84
N PRO A 57 -18.18 12.71 -14.75
CA PRO A 57 -19.44 13.42 -14.48
C PRO A 57 -19.37 14.23 -13.18
N GLY A 58 -20.06 15.38 -13.13
CA GLY A 58 -20.09 16.23 -11.93
C GLY A 58 -18.87 17.15 -11.74
N GLU A 59 -18.10 17.38 -12.80
CA GLU A 59 -16.84 18.16 -12.80
C GLU A 59 -15.68 17.50 -12.02
N ASP A 60 -15.89 16.26 -11.61
CA ASP A 60 -14.89 15.42 -10.96
C ASP A 60 -13.80 15.02 -11.96
N ARG A 61 -12.60 14.74 -11.44
CA ARG A 61 -11.42 14.38 -12.26
C ARG A 61 -10.67 13.21 -11.66
N LEU A 62 -10.17 12.33 -12.51
CA LEU A 62 -9.30 11.24 -12.11
C LEU A 62 -7.94 11.41 -12.77
N ARG A 63 -6.92 11.61 -11.95
CA ARG A 63 -5.52 11.73 -12.37
C ARG A 63 -4.77 10.45 -12.02
N LEU A 64 -4.20 9.81 -13.02
CA LEU A 64 -3.32 8.66 -12.91
C LEU A 64 -1.88 9.13 -13.10
N ILE A 65 -1.04 8.88 -12.10
CA ILE A 65 0.34 9.31 -12.07
C ILE A 65 1.21 8.06 -12.17
N ALA A 66 1.88 7.88 -13.30
CA ALA A 66 2.85 6.81 -13.43
C ALA A 66 4.17 7.25 -12.77
N ASN A 67 4.35 6.84 -11.52
CA ASN A 67 5.60 7.07 -10.80
C ASN A 67 6.62 6.00 -11.22
N HIS A 68 7.60 6.40 -12.03
CA HIS A 68 8.65 5.51 -12.51
C HIS A 68 9.56 4.97 -11.39
N ASN A 69 9.60 5.62 -10.21
CA ASN A 69 10.39 5.20 -9.06
C ASN A 69 9.67 4.15 -8.18
N GLN A 70 8.36 4.30 -7.97
CA GLN A 70 7.59 3.50 -7.01
C GLN A 70 6.90 2.25 -7.61
N LYS A 71 7.13 1.95 -8.91
CA LYS A 71 6.57 0.78 -9.65
C LYS A 71 5.03 0.63 -9.56
N THR A 72 4.33 1.67 -9.12
CA THR A 72 2.89 1.69 -8.93
C THR A 72 2.33 2.98 -9.49
N VAL A 73 1.08 2.93 -9.93
CA VAL A 73 0.36 4.14 -10.35
C VAL A 73 -0.31 4.72 -9.12
N GLN A 74 -0.08 6.00 -8.87
CA GLN A 74 -0.83 6.76 -7.89
C GLN A 74 -2.12 7.28 -8.57
N LEU A 75 -3.24 7.11 -7.89
CA LEU A 75 -4.54 7.66 -8.27
C LEU A 75 -4.84 8.85 -7.39
N MET A 76 -5.10 9.99 -8.02
CA MET A 76 -5.67 11.16 -7.37
C MET A 76 -7.07 11.40 -7.92
N LEU A 77 -8.08 11.29 -7.05
CA LEU A 77 -9.47 11.57 -7.37
C LEU A 77 -9.85 12.93 -6.80
N PHE A 78 -10.25 13.83 -7.69
CA PHE A 78 -10.82 15.14 -7.38
C PHE A 78 -12.34 15.01 -7.43
N THR A 79 -13.02 15.11 -6.29
CA THR A 79 -14.47 14.92 -6.21
C THR A 79 -15.16 15.94 -5.34
N HIS A 80 -16.34 16.39 -5.78
CA HIS A 80 -17.22 17.24 -4.97
C HIS A 80 -18.17 16.41 -4.08
N ASN A 81 -18.16 15.07 -4.22
CA ASN A 81 -19.03 14.18 -3.46
C ASN A 81 -18.31 13.56 -2.24
N PRO A 82 -18.57 14.05 -1.01
CA PRO A 82 -17.92 13.54 0.19
C PRO A 82 -18.34 12.10 0.56
N GLU A 83 -19.47 11.59 0.06
CA GLU A 83 -19.90 10.21 0.34
C GLU A 83 -19.06 9.18 -0.43
N LEU A 84 -18.52 9.55 -1.59
CA LEU A 84 -17.62 8.68 -2.37
C LEU A 84 -16.36 8.34 -1.57
N LEU A 85 -15.82 9.30 -0.81
CA LEU A 85 -14.62 9.12 0.01
C LEU A 85 -14.77 8.01 1.06
N LYS A 86 -15.96 7.82 1.62
CA LYS A 86 -16.23 6.76 2.60
C LYS A 86 -16.22 5.36 1.96
N SER A 87 -16.54 5.28 0.67
CA SER A 87 -16.59 4.01 -0.07
C SER A 87 -15.23 3.59 -0.65
N LEU A 88 -14.31 4.54 -0.83
CA LEU A 88 -12.96 4.25 -1.31
C LEU A 88 -12.17 3.40 -0.29
N PRO A 89 -11.33 2.46 -0.77
CA PRO A 89 -10.50 1.65 0.11
C PRO A 89 -9.40 2.50 0.75
N GLY A 90 -8.97 2.13 1.95
CA GLY A 90 -7.87 2.78 2.64
C GLY A 90 -7.95 2.55 4.15
N GLY A 91 -6.79 2.58 4.81
CA GLY A 91 -6.73 2.53 6.27
C GLY A 91 -7.31 3.81 6.88
N ARG A 92 -7.95 3.69 8.04
CA ARG A 92 -8.44 4.82 8.84
C ARG A 92 -7.81 4.76 10.23
N PRO A 93 -6.48 4.94 10.33
CA PRO A 93 -5.72 4.60 11.53
C PRO A 93 -6.11 5.42 12.76
N SER A 94 -6.83 6.53 12.59
CA SER A 94 -7.30 7.41 13.66
C SER A 94 -8.66 7.01 14.26
N SER A 95 -9.39 6.06 13.65
CA SER A 95 -10.67 5.55 14.17
C SER A 95 -10.75 4.03 14.08
N LEU A 96 -11.02 3.38 15.22
CA LEU A 96 -11.19 1.93 15.31
C LEU A 96 -12.38 1.47 14.48
N VAL A 97 -13.53 2.14 14.67
CA VAL A 97 -14.80 1.74 14.05
C VAL A 97 -14.74 1.98 12.54
N ALA A 98 -14.21 3.13 12.11
CA ALA A 98 -14.13 3.45 10.69
C ALA A 98 -13.13 2.54 9.96
N ASP A 99 -11.98 2.20 10.58
CA ASP A 99 -11.01 1.26 10.00
C ASP A 99 -11.62 -0.14 9.85
N THR A 100 -12.33 -0.60 10.87
CA THR A 100 -13.05 -1.89 10.86
C THR A 100 -14.08 -1.93 9.73
N ILE A 101 -14.90 -0.89 9.58
CA ILE A 101 -15.87 -0.78 8.48
C ILE A 101 -15.13 -0.80 7.13
N SER A 102 -14.00 -0.09 6.99
CA SER A 102 -13.19 -0.07 5.76
C SER A 102 -12.77 -1.48 5.34
N ARG A 103 -12.25 -2.27 6.29
CA ARG A 103 -11.75 -3.63 6.05
C ARG A 103 -12.86 -4.56 5.60
N ILE A 104 -14.03 -4.49 6.24
CA ILE A 104 -15.18 -5.35 5.90
C ILE A 104 -15.82 -4.91 4.58
N HIS A 105 -15.85 -3.60 4.31
CA HIS A 105 -16.35 -3.03 3.06
C HIS A 105 -15.62 -3.57 1.83
N ARG A 106 -14.33 -3.94 1.94
CA ARG A 106 -13.58 -4.61 0.87
C ARG A 106 -14.26 -5.89 0.37
N TYR A 107 -14.96 -6.64 1.24
CA TYR A 107 -15.72 -7.80 0.79
C TYR A 107 -16.90 -7.41 -0.10
N ARG A 108 -17.60 -6.32 0.23
CA ARG A 108 -18.71 -5.79 -0.56
C ARG A 108 -18.23 -5.44 -1.97
N ILE A 109 -17.14 -4.69 -2.08
CA ILE A 109 -16.49 -4.33 -3.35
C ILE A 109 -16.14 -5.59 -4.16
N LYS A 110 -15.48 -6.59 -3.53
CA LYS A 110 -15.08 -7.84 -4.21
C LYS A 110 -16.27 -8.68 -4.65
N SER A 111 -17.36 -8.69 -3.89
CA SER A 111 -18.56 -9.46 -4.19
C SER A 111 -19.32 -8.97 -5.43
N GLU A 112 -19.19 -7.68 -5.74
CA GLU A 112 -19.75 -7.08 -6.95
C GLU A 112 -19.05 -7.60 -8.21
N SER A 113 -17.75 -7.89 -8.11
CA SER A 113 -16.90 -8.42 -9.18
C SER A 113 -17.01 -9.93 -9.43
N TYR A 114 -17.76 -10.67 -8.60
CA TYR A 114 -18.00 -12.10 -8.85
C TYR A 114 -18.93 -12.29 -10.04
N LYS A 115 -18.70 -13.38 -10.79
CA LYS A 115 -19.53 -13.79 -11.92
C LYS A 115 -20.99 -13.92 -11.49
N LYS A 116 -21.90 -13.24 -12.21
CA LYS A 116 -23.34 -13.23 -11.93
C LYS A 116 -24.08 -14.35 -12.69
N PRO A 117 -25.21 -14.88 -12.17
CA PRO A 117 -25.79 -14.58 -10.86
C PRO A 117 -24.93 -15.11 -9.71
N LEU A 118 -24.97 -14.41 -8.58
CA LEU A 118 -24.30 -14.87 -7.35
C LEU A 118 -24.93 -16.19 -6.89
N THR A 119 -24.12 -17.09 -6.35
CA THR A 119 -24.64 -18.30 -5.69
C THR A 119 -25.34 -17.93 -4.38
N HIS A 120 -26.25 -18.78 -3.89
CA HIS A 120 -26.94 -18.56 -2.61
C HIS A 120 -25.95 -18.31 -1.45
N ALA A 121 -24.87 -19.09 -1.36
CA ALA A 121 -23.83 -18.89 -0.36
C ALA A 121 -23.10 -17.53 -0.50
N GLN A 122 -22.92 -17.02 -1.72
CA GLN A 122 -22.34 -15.69 -1.93
C GLN A 122 -23.30 -14.57 -1.52
N GLN A 123 -24.61 -14.73 -1.75
CA GLN A 123 -25.64 -13.78 -1.31
C GLN A 123 -25.72 -13.71 0.21
N GLU A 124 -25.74 -14.85 0.90
CA GLU A 124 -25.75 -14.88 2.38
C GLU A 124 -24.48 -14.27 2.98
N LYS A 125 -23.30 -14.48 2.38
CA LYS A 125 -22.07 -13.83 2.83
C LYS A 125 -22.10 -12.32 2.64
N LEU A 126 -22.66 -11.85 1.52
CA LEU A 126 -22.87 -10.43 1.30
C LEU A 126 -23.86 -9.84 2.33
N ARG A 127 -24.92 -10.59 2.67
CA ARG A 127 -25.86 -10.22 3.75
C ARG A 127 -25.14 -10.06 5.08
N LEU A 128 -24.33 -11.04 5.49
CA LEU A 128 -23.55 -10.98 6.74
C LEU A 128 -22.56 -9.80 6.76
N ALA A 129 -21.88 -9.51 5.65
CA ALA A 129 -20.98 -8.37 5.57
C ALA A 129 -21.74 -7.04 5.72
N ASN A 130 -22.91 -6.91 5.09
CA ASN A 130 -23.76 -5.72 5.22
C ASN A 130 -24.36 -5.57 6.62
N GLU A 131 -24.75 -6.68 7.25
CA GLU A 131 -25.20 -6.73 8.63
C GLU A 131 -24.10 -6.25 9.59
N CYS A 132 -22.87 -6.76 9.43
CA CYS A 132 -21.72 -6.32 10.21
C CYS A 132 -21.47 -4.80 10.09
N ILE A 133 -21.45 -4.29 8.86
CA ILE A 133 -21.28 -2.84 8.61
C ILE A 133 -22.40 -2.05 9.26
N SER A 134 -23.65 -2.50 9.12
CA SER A 134 -24.83 -1.81 9.68
C SER A 134 -24.79 -1.78 11.21
N SER A 135 -24.33 -2.84 11.86
CA SER A 135 -24.16 -2.92 13.31
C SER A 135 -23.01 -2.03 13.83
N LEU A 136 -21.96 -1.83 13.02
CA LEU A 136 -20.84 -0.94 13.37
C LEU A 136 -21.15 0.56 13.17
N MET A 137 -22.05 0.92 12.25
CA MET A 137 -22.35 2.32 11.93
C MET A 137 -22.81 3.18 13.13
N PRO A 138 -23.67 2.69 14.05
CA PRO A 138 -24.02 3.43 15.27
C PRO A 138 -22.82 3.77 16.15
N LEU A 139 -21.82 2.89 16.21
CA LEU A 139 -20.63 3.04 17.05
C LEU A 139 -19.73 4.18 16.60
N LEU A 140 -19.80 4.60 15.32
CA LEU A 140 -19.07 5.78 14.84
C LEU A 140 -19.47 7.04 15.62
N LYS A 141 -20.73 7.14 16.04
CA LYS A 141 -21.17 8.28 16.86
C LYS A 141 -20.67 8.13 18.28
N GLN A 142 -20.76 6.95 18.87
CA GLN A 142 -20.29 6.68 20.23
C GLN A 142 -18.79 6.98 20.38
N GLU A 143 -17.97 6.51 19.44
CA GLU A 143 -16.52 6.77 19.40
C GLU A 143 -16.20 8.28 19.43
N ARG A 144 -16.96 9.11 18.74
CA ARG A 144 -16.77 10.58 18.73
C ARG A 144 -17.17 11.28 20.04
N HIS A 145 -17.93 10.61 20.92
CA HIS A 145 -18.30 11.16 22.23
C HIS A 145 -17.34 10.74 23.33
N LEU A 146 -16.42 9.81 23.04
CA LEU A 146 -15.39 9.41 23.99
C LEU A 146 -14.31 10.49 24.06
N ASP A 147 -13.92 10.84 25.28
CA ASP A 147 -12.79 11.72 25.53
C ASP A 147 -11.47 10.93 25.39
N SER A 148 -10.37 11.58 25.00
CA SER A 148 -9.07 10.93 24.81
C SER A 148 -8.54 10.24 26.08
N GLN A 149 -9.01 10.70 27.24
CA GLN A 149 -8.66 10.17 28.56
C GLN A 149 -9.59 9.05 29.06
N ASP A 150 -10.71 8.77 28.37
CA ASP A 150 -11.66 7.74 28.77
C ASP A 150 -11.18 6.33 28.36
N HIS A 151 -10.14 5.85 29.03
CA HIS A 151 -9.56 4.52 28.76
C HIS A 151 -10.58 3.39 28.94
N ALA A 152 -11.53 3.53 29.86
CA ALA A 152 -12.55 2.50 30.11
C ALA A 152 -13.58 2.47 28.97
N GLY A 153 -14.09 3.62 28.55
CA GLY A 153 -15.01 3.73 27.41
C GLY A 153 -14.37 3.28 26.09
N HIS A 154 -13.08 3.56 25.88
CA HIS A 154 -12.32 3.06 24.74
C HIS A 154 -12.23 1.52 24.69
N GLU A 155 -11.91 0.88 25.82
CA GLU A 155 -11.85 -0.58 25.86
C GLU A 155 -13.25 -1.22 25.81
N GLU A 156 -14.30 -0.56 26.30
CA GLU A 156 -15.68 -0.99 26.11
C GLU A 156 -16.07 -0.98 24.62
N LEU A 157 -15.77 0.12 23.92
CA LEU A 157 -15.97 0.23 22.47
C LEU A 157 -15.20 -0.87 21.71
N ARG A 158 -13.94 -1.14 22.09
CA ARG A 158 -13.13 -2.21 21.48
C ARG A 158 -13.81 -3.57 21.61
N ARG A 159 -14.34 -3.90 22.79
CA ARG A 159 -15.07 -5.16 23.03
C ARG A 159 -16.34 -5.25 22.19
N GLU A 160 -17.10 -4.17 22.11
CA GLU A 160 -18.34 -4.11 21.31
C GLU A 160 -18.06 -4.34 19.82
N VAL A 161 -17.01 -3.69 19.28
CA VAL A 161 -16.55 -3.91 17.90
C VAL A 161 -16.13 -5.37 17.68
N ILE A 162 -15.31 -5.95 18.57
CA ILE A 162 -14.87 -7.34 18.45
C ILE A 162 -16.07 -8.31 18.52
N PHE A 163 -17.04 -8.06 19.40
CA PHE A 163 -18.25 -8.86 19.54
C PHE A 163 -19.07 -8.89 18.23
N ILE A 164 -19.27 -7.73 17.60
CA ILE A 164 -19.98 -7.65 16.30
C ILE A 164 -19.23 -8.44 15.22
N ILE A 165 -17.90 -8.35 15.18
CA ILE A 165 -17.08 -9.08 14.20
C ILE A 165 -17.17 -10.60 14.42
N GLU A 166 -17.04 -11.09 15.66
CA GLU A 166 -17.12 -12.52 15.97
C GLU A 166 -18.53 -13.06 15.68
N HIS A 167 -19.60 -12.31 15.97
CA HIS A 167 -20.97 -12.70 15.60
C HIS A 167 -21.12 -12.96 14.09
N CYS A 168 -20.62 -12.05 13.24
CA CYS A 168 -20.66 -12.23 11.79
C CYS A 168 -19.71 -13.33 11.31
N ARG A 169 -18.61 -13.58 12.03
CA ARG A 169 -17.68 -14.67 11.75
C ARG A 169 -18.33 -16.02 12.02
N ASP A 170 -19.03 -16.17 13.14
CA ASP A 170 -19.79 -17.38 13.48
C ASP A 170 -20.88 -17.65 12.44
N GLY A 171 -21.59 -16.59 12.00
CA GLY A 171 -22.52 -16.68 10.87
C GLY A 171 -21.86 -17.22 9.59
N ASN A 172 -20.67 -16.73 9.24
CA ASN A 172 -19.93 -17.22 8.06
C ASN A 172 -19.39 -18.65 8.25
N ARG A 173 -19.06 -19.05 9.49
CA ARG A 173 -18.66 -20.43 9.84
C ARG A 173 -19.84 -21.39 9.73
N MET A 174 -21.03 -20.97 10.15
CA MET A 174 -22.27 -21.72 9.97
C MET A 174 -22.59 -21.95 8.48
N LEU A 175 -22.40 -20.94 7.63
CA LEU A 175 -22.52 -21.10 6.17
C LEU A 175 -21.50 -22.11 5.60
N ALA A 176 -20.32 -22.21 6.22
CA ALA A 176 -19.27 -23.15 5.83
C ALA A 176 -19.48 -24.58 6.38
N ASN A 177 -20.65 -24.87 6.97
CA ASN A 177 -21.08 -26.24 7.27
C ASN A 177 -21.57 -26.98 6.03
N ASP A 178 -21.74 -26.31 4.89
CA ASP A 178 -21.84 -26.99 3.60
C ASP A 178 -20.43 -27.37 3.12
N PRO A 179 -20.13 -28.64 2.80
CA PRO A 179 -18.80 -29.07 2.38
C PRO A 179 -18.30 -28.38 1.11
N LEU A 180 -19.20 -27.77 0.32
CA LEU A 180 -18.88 -27.03 -0.90
C LEU A 180 -18.58 -25.54 -0.64
N VAL A 181 -18.88 -25.03 0.57
CA VAL A 181 -18.73 -23.63 0.93
C VAL A 181 -17.57 -23.45 1.92
N SER A 182 -16.51 -22.78 1.48
CA SER A 182 -15.43 -22.37 2.39
C SER A 182 -15.76 -21.04 3.07
N GLU A 183 -15.17 -20.74 4.23
CA GLU A 183 -15.25 -19.43 4.89
C GLU A 183 -14.73 -18.28 3.99
N GLY A 184 -13.78 -18.60 3.10
CA GLY A 184 -13.39 -17.77 1.94
C GLY A 184 -12.83 -16.39 2.28
N SER A 185 -12.92 -15.45 1.33
CA SER A 185 -12.41 -14.09 1.49
C SER A 185 -13.11 -13.29 2.59
N LEU A 186 -14.39 -13.56 2.87
CA LEU A 186 -15.10 -12.92 3.98
C LEU A 186 -14.50 -13.33 5.32
N GLY A 187 -14.26 -14.62 5.54
CA GLY A 187 -13.64 -15.12 6.77
C GLY A 187 -12.26 -14.51 7.01
N TYR A 188 -11.47 -14.36 5.94
CA TYR A 188 -10.16 -13.69 6.01
C TYR A 188 -10.27 -12.20 6.39
N LEU A 189 -11.22 -11.45 5.81
CA LEU A 189 -11.40 -10.03 6.11
C LEU A 189 -11.96 -9.79 7.51
N LEU A 190 -12.89 -10.64 7.98
CA LEU A 190 -13.40 -10.60 9.37
C LEU A 190 -12.28 -10.91 10.37
N TYR A 191 -11.44 -11.89 10.05
CA TYR A 191 -10.25 -12.19 10.86
C TYR A 191 -9.28 -11.01 10.94
N ASP A 192 -8.90 -10.45 9.79
CA ASP A 192 -7.97 -9.32 9.72
C ASP A 192 -8.56 -8.07 10.42
N ALA A 193 -9.88 -7.86 10.34
CA ALA A 193 -10.57 -6.78 11.05
C ALA A 193 -10.55 -6.99 12.57
N ARG A 194 -10.82 -8.22 13.05
CA ARG A 194 -10.75 -8.59 14.47
C ARG A 194 -9.33 -8.39 15.03
N GLN A 195 -8.32 -8.81 14.28
CA GLN A 195 -6.92 -8.68 14.69
C GLN A 195 -6.46 -7.22 14.70
N ALA A 196 -6.87 -6.43 13.71
CA ALA A 196 -6.64 -4.97 13.71
C ALA A 196 -7.30 -4.30 14.91
N ALA A 197 -8.56 -4.64 15.23
CA ALA A 197 -9.26 -4.12 16.39
C ALA A 197 -8.61 -4.50 17.73
N GLN A 198 -8.11 -5.74 17.84
CA GLN A 198 -7.40 -6.21 19.03
C GLN A 198 -6.14 -5.39 19.33
N HIS A 199 -5.39 -5.01 18.30
CA HIS A 199 -4.12 -4.32 18.41
C HIS A 199 -4.19 -2.81 18.18
N TYR A 200 -5.40 -2.27 17.98
CA TYR A 200 -5.62 -0.85 17.76
C TYR A 200 -5.16 -0.02 18.96
N GLN A 201 -4.51 1.11 18.68
CA GLN A 201 -4.08 2.08 19.69
C GLN A 201 -4.94 3.33 19.57
N PHE A 202 -5.68 3.67 20.62
CA PHE A 202 -6.50 4.87 20.66
C PHE A 202 -5.64 6.14 20.67
N ASN A 203 -6.20 7.24 20.15
CA ASN A 203 -5.57 8.54 20.25
C ASN A 203 -5.54 8.98 21.73
N ARG A 204 -4.35 9.30 22.25
CA ARG A 204 -4.13 9.61 23.66
C ARG A 204 -4.27 11.10 23.99
N VAL A 205 -4.32 11.95 22.97
CA VAL A 205 -4.32 13.42 23.12
C VAL A 205 -5.64 13.99 22.62
N TYR A 206 -6.06 13.62 21.42
CA TYR A 206 -7.22 14.21 20.76
C TYR A 206 -8.42 13.26 20.72
N ALA A 207 -9.61 13.80 20.97
CA ALA A 207 -10.86 13.08 20.74
C ALA A 207 -11.11 12.89 19.23
N ILE A 208 -11.77 11.79 18.87
CA ILE A 208 -11.98 11.42 17.47
C ILE A 208 -12.99 12.36 16.82
N SER A 209 -12.59 13.03 15.75
CA SER A 209 -13.43 13.93 14.96
C SER A 209 -14.15 13.19 13.82
N ARG A 210 -15.06 13.88 13.14
CA ARG A 210 -15.67 13.36 11.89
C ARG A 210 -14.66 13.19 10.76
N GLN A 211 -13.69 14.09 10.66
CA GLN A 211 -12.67 14.05 9.61
C GLN A 211 -11.71 12.87 9.83
N ASP A 212 -11.45 12.48 11.08
CA ASP A 212 -10.68 11.27 11.43
C ASP A 212 -11.36 9.97 10.95
N GLN A 213 -12.69 10.01 10.81
CA GLN A 213 -13.50 8.92 10.25
C GLN A 213 -13.72 9.07 8.72
N LEU A 214 -13.07 10.05 8.07
CA LEU A 214 -13.25 10.45 6.67
C LEU A 214 -14.71 10.85 6.33
N ASP A 215 -15.43 11.42 7.30
CA ASP A 215 -16.77 11.97 7.10
C ASP A 215 -16.72 13.49 6.86
N PHE A 216 -16.64 13.88 5.59
CA PHE A 216 -16.58 15.29 5.17
C PHE A 216 -17.97 15.92 4.92
N THR A 217 -19.06 15.21 5.20
CA THR A 217 -20.44 15.63 4.87
C THR A 217 -20.90 16.95 5.51
N LYS A 218 -20.31 17.33 6.64
CA LYS A 218 -20.65 18.56 7.37
C LYS A 218 -19.68 19.72 7.14
N ILE A 219 -18.68 19.55 6.28
CA ILE A 219 -17.74 20.62 5.96
C ILE A 219 -18.43 21.57 5.00
N LYS A 220 -18.76 22.76 5.49
CA LYS A 220 -19.11 23.90 4.64
C LYS A 220 -17.82 24.67 4.38
N ASN A 221 -17.64 25.18 3.16
CA ASN A 221 -16.60 26.16 2.86
C ASN A 221 -16.73 27.35 3.81
N ARG A 222 -15.98 27.34 4.91
CA ARG A 222 -15.68 28.52 5.70
C ARG A 222 -14.31 28.98 5.21
N PRO A 223 -14.16 30.19 4.65
CA PRO A 223 -12.83 30.77 4.52
C PRO A 223 -12.16 30.77 5.90
N LEU A 224 -10.98 30.17 5.96
CA LEU A 224 -10.21 29.79 7.15
C LEU A 224 -9.65 31.00 7.95
N ARG A 225 -10.33 32.14 7.96
CA ARG A 225 -9.95 33.32 8.76
C ARG A 225 -10.55 33.29 10.19
N LYS A 226 -11.60 32.51 10.42
CA LYS A 226 -12.26 32.41 11.74
C LYS A 226 -11.71 31.35 12.70
N LEU A 227 -10.83 30.46 12.24
CA LEU A 227 -10.17 29.50 13.14
C LEU A 227 -9.01 30.14 13.92
N ALA A 228 -8.41 31.22 13.40
CA ALA A 228 -7.42 31.99 14.16
C ALA A 228 -8.08 32.90 15.22
N GLU A 229 -9.33 33.33 15.01
CA GLU A 229 -10.05 34.18 15.96
C GLU A 229 -10.72 33.37 17.10
N GLU A 230 -11.06 32.10 16.89
CA GLU A 230 -11.60 31.22 17.95
C GLU A 230 -10.50 30.71 18.92
N ASP A 231 -9.23 30.74 18.52
CA ASP A 231 -8.07 30.50 19.43
C ASP A 231 -7.66 31.78 20.20
N GLU A 232 -8.06 32.98 19.76
CA GLU A 232 -7.82 34.26 20.44
C GLU A 232 -8.98 34.67 21.39
N GLU A 233 -10.12 33.99 21.36
CA GLU A 233 -11.28 34.30 22.24
C GLU A 233 -11.11 33.86 23.71
N GLN A 234 -9.88 33.48 24.13
CA GLN A 234 -9.50 33.36 25.54
C GLN A 234 -8.76 34.59 26.11
N GLU A 235 -8.47 35.63 25.33
CA GLU A 235 -7.83 36.86 25.84
C GLU A 235 -8.51 38.15 25.37
N ALA A 236 -9.69 38.43 25.93
CA ALA A 236 -10.30 39.75 25.80
C ALA A 236 -9.68 40.76 26.78
N THR A 237 -8.89 41.73 26.30
CA THR A 237 -9.03 43.17 26.64
C THR A 237 -8.04 44.08 25.87
N LYS A 238 -8.47 44.64 24.73
CA LYS A 238 -8.48 46.10 24.39
C LYS A 238 -8.60 46.33 22.87
N PRO A 239 -9.25 47.43 22.42
CA PRO A 239 -9.50 47.70 21.00
C PRO A 239 -8.42 48.61 20.39
N PHE A 240 -8.12 48.48 19.09
CA PHE A 240 -8.12 49.57 18.10
C PHE A 240 -7.71 49.09 16.67
N ALA A 241 -8.38 49.70 15.68
CA ALA A 241 -8.30 49.67 14.21
C ALA A 241 -6.95 49.31 13.53
N THR A 242 -6.86 48.78 12.30
CA THR A 242 -7.49 49.28 11.04
C THR A 242 -7.37 48.21 9.94
N SER A 243 -8.47 47.89 9.24
CA SER A 243 -8.52 46.91 8.16
C SER A 243 -8.14 47.50 6.80
N ILE A 244 -7.09 46.97 6.18
CA ILE A 244 -6.85 47.07 4.73
C ILE A 244 -7.65 45.94 4.07
N GLU A 245 -8.72 46.30 3.36
CA GLU A 245 -9.54 45.35 2.60
C GLU A 245 -8.87 45.04 1.25
N PHE A 246 -8.43 43.79 1.07
CA PHE A 246 -8.20 43.21 -0.26
C PHE A 246 -9.52 42.65 -0.79
N PRO A 247 -9.81 42.76 -2.11
CA PRO A 247 -11.11 42.37 -2.65
C PRO A 247 -11.32 40.85 -2.56
N MET A 248 -12.30 40.45 -1.74
CA MET A 248 -12.73 39.06 -1.60
C MET A 248 -13.40 38.56 -2.89
N ARG A 249 -12.93 37.41 -3.39
CA ARG A 249 -13.65 36.58 -4.37
C ARG A 249 -14.91 36.01 -3.71
N SER A 250 -16.03 36.07 -4.42
CA SER A 250 -17.35 35.61 -3.97
C SER A 250 -17.34 34.14 -3.56
N SER A 251 -17.69 33.90 -2.29
CA SER A 251 -17.98 32.62 -1.67
C SER A 251 -19.22 31.95 -2.28
N GLN A 252 -19.09 30.90 -3.10
CA GLN A 252 -20.19 29.94 -3.35
C GLN A 252 -19.86 28.64 -4.12
N GLU A 253 -18.61 28.29 -4.42
CA GLU A 253 -18.31 26.96 -4.98
C GLU A 253 -18.22 25.90 -3.86
N PRO A 254 -18.73 24.67 -4.05
CA PRO A 254 -18.56 23.59 -3.09
C PRO A 254 -17.07 23.18 -2.99
N PRO A 255 -16.59 22.75 -1.81
CA PRO A 255 -15.21 22.27 -1.69
C PRO A 255 -14.96 21.07 -2.61
N CYS A 256 -13.83 21.08 -3.32
CA CYS A 256 -13.36 19.92 -4.07
C CYS A 256 -12.44 19.08 -3.17
N PHE A 257 -12.82 17.85 -2.88
CA PHE A 257 -12.02 16.93 -2.09
C PHE A 257 -11.01 16.18 -2.96
N ILE A 258 -9.78 16.00 -2.44
CA ILE A 258 -8.72 15.22 -3.09
C ILE A 258 -8.49 13.94 -2.29
N TRP A 259 -8.81 12.80 -2.88
CA TRP A 259 -8.38 11.49 -2.37
C TRP A 259 -7.10 11.05 -3.09
N ASP A 260 -6.05 10.85 -2.33
CA ASP A 260 -4.73 10.46 -2.81
C ASP A 260 -4.41 9.01 -2.39
N SER A 261 -4.26 8.12 -3.37
CA SER A 261 -3.99 6.71 -3.10
C SER A 261 -2.69 6.47 -2.34
N GLU A 262 -1.66 7.31 -2.54
CA GLU A 262 -0.38 7.15 -1.85
C GLU A 262 -0.55 7.26 -0.32
N ILE A 263 -1.45 8.15 0.14
CA ILE A 263 -1.73 8.35 1.56
C ILE A 263 -2.60 7.20 2.11
N HIS A 264 -3.63 6.81 1.37
CA HIS A 264 -4.68 5.93 1.92
C HIS A 264 -4.41 4.44 1.76
N ILE A 265 -3.81 4.05 0.63
CA ILE A 265 -3.56 2.64 0.27
C ILE A 265 -2.08 2.34 0.00
N GLY A 266 -1.23 3.37 -0.06
CA GLY A 266 0.19 3.23 -0.38
C GLY A 266 0.39 2.60 -1.76
N HIS A 267 1.20 1.53 -1.81
CA HIS A 267 1.56 0.81 -3.05
C HIS A 267 0.86 -0.56 -3.19
N ALA A 268 -0.20 -0.81 -2.43
CA ALA A 268 -0.92 -2.09 -2.46
C ALA A 268 -1.74 -2.25 -3.76
N SER A 269 -1.35 -3.20 -4.61
CA SER A 269 -2.02 -3.41 -5.91
C SER A 269 -3.47 -3.86 -5.77
N ASP A 270 -3.76 -4.69 -4.77
CA ASP A 270 -5.13 -5.20 -4.55
C ASP A 270 -6.08 -4.07 -4.14
N ASP A 271 -5.60 -3.12 -3.34
CA ASP A 271 -6.38 -1.97 -2.87
C ASP A 271 -6.54 -0.92 -3.98
N LEU A 272 -5.54 -0.81 -4.88
CA LEU A 272 -5.64 -0.01 -6.10
C LEU A 272 -6.73 -0.56 -7.04
N ASP A 273 -6.76 -1.88 -7.24
CA ASP A 273 -7.79 -2.55 -8.03
C ASP A 273 -9.18 -2.38 -7.40
N ASP A 274 -9.29 -2.45 -6.07
CA ASP A 274 -10.54 -2.16 -5.34
C ASP A 274 -10.97 -0.69 -5.50
N ALA A 275 -10.04 0.27 -5.51
CA ALA A 275 -10.35 1.68 -5.74
C ALA A 275 -10.89 1.91 -7.17
N LEU A 276 -10.27 1.28 -8.17
CA LEU A 276 -10.74 1.32 -9.55
C LEU A 276 -12.14 0.71 -9.70
N ARG A 277 -12.47 -0.37 -8.96
CA ARG A 277 -13.83 -0.95 -8.94
C ARG A 277 -14.85 0.04 -8.42
N VAL A 278 -14.58 0.69 -7.28
CA VAL A 278 -15.47 1.69 -6.68
C VAL A 278 -15.70 2.87 -7.62
N ILE A 279 -14.62 3.39 -8.24
CA ILE A 279 -14.72 4.48 -9.22
C ILE A 279 -15.53 4.05 -10.44
N CYS A 280 -15.29 2.85 -10.97
CA CYS A 280 -16.05 2.34 -12.12
C CYS A 280 -17.55 2.22 -11.79
N HIS A 281 -17.88 1.72 -10.59
CA HIS A 281 -19.28 1.60 -10.16
C HIS A 281 -19.93 2.97 -9.98
N HIS A 282 -19.27 3.90 -9.29
CA HIS A 282 -19.82 5.22 -8.97
C HIS A 282 -20.16 6.04 -10.22
N TYR A 283 -19.26 6.07 -11.20
CA TYR A 283 -19.45 6.83 -12.44
C TYR A 283 -20.08 6.02 -13.58
N ASN A 284 -20.61 4.83 -13.29
CA ASN A 284 -21.19 3.91 -14.27
C ASN A 284 -20.25 3.63 -15.47
N LEU A 285 -18.95 3.48 -15.23
CA LEU A 285 -17.98 3.11 -16.27
C LEU A 285 -18.16 1.64 -16.66
N VAL A 286 -17.83 1.30 -17.90
CA VAL A 286 -17.87 -0.11 -18.36
C VAL A 286 -16.86 -0.93 -17.53
N PRO A 287 -17.30 -1.96 -16.78
CA PRO A 287 -16.42 -2.71 -15.88
C PRO A 287 -15.27 -3.40 -16.64
N ALA A 288 -14.06 -3.37 -16.08
CA ALA A 288 -12.92 -4.07 -16.70
C ALA A 288 -13.08 -5.58 -16.54
N SER A 289 -12.91 -6.35 -17.62
CA SER A 289 -12.92 -7.83 -17.55
C SER A 289 -11.72 -8.40 -16.80
N ASN A 290 -10.66 -7.61 -16.60
CA ASN A 290 -9.51 -8.02 -15.78
C ASN A 290 -9.71 -7.72 -14.29
N LEU A 291 -10.59 -6.77 -13.95
CA LEU A 291 -10.95 -6.45 -12.57
C LEU A 291 -12.16 -7.27 -12.07
N ASN A 292 -13.03 -7.68 -13.01
CA ASN A 292 -14.24 -8.47 -12.80
C ASN A 292 -14.03 -9.89 -13.35
N ASP A 293 -14.84 -10.88 -12.95
CA ASP A 293 -14.59 -12.32 -13.22
C ASP A 293 -13.44 -12.95 -12.42
N ILE A 294 -13.18 -12.44 -11.21
CA ILE A 294 -12.22 -13.06 -10.30
C ILE A 294 -12.69 -14.48 -9.97
N PRO A 295 -11.88 -15.53 -10.24
CA PRO A 295 -12.26 -16.88 -9.89
C PRO A 295 -12.44 -17.02 -8.38
N ALA A 296 -13.62 -17.45 -7.94
CA ALA A 296 -13.89 -17.66 -6.53
C ALA A 296 -13.17 -18.90 -5.98
N SER A 297 -12.86 -19.90 -6.82
CA SER A 297 -12.22 -21.15 -6.40
C SER A 297 -10.69 -21.05 -6.34
N ARG A 298 -10.07 -21.69 -5.34
CA ARG A 298 -8.59 -21.70 -5.16
C ARG A 298 -7.87 -22.29 -6.37
N LEU A 299 -8.35 -23.40 -6.92
CA LEU A 299 -7.75 -24.04 -8.10
C LEU A 299 -7.79 -23.17 -9.35
N ALA A 300 -8.91 -22.45 -9.59
CA ALA A 300 -8.99 -21.55 -10.74
C ALA A 300 -8.11 -20.31 -10.58
N LYS A 301 -7.84 -19.85 -9.34
CA LYS A 301 -6.84 -18.80 -9.07
C LYS A 301 -5.42 -19.28 -9.43
N VAL A 302 -5.05 -20.50 -9.03
CA VAL A 302 -3.75 -21.12 -9.38
C VAL A 302 -3.62 -21.31 -10.89
N GLU A 303 -4.68 -21.79 -11.55
CA GLU A 303 -4.70 -21.92 -13.00
C GLU A 303 -4.52 -20.56 -13.69
N ALA A 304 -5.27 -19.54 -13.27
CA ALA A 304 -5.15 -18.18 -13.79
C ALA A 304 -3.73 -17.62 -13.58
N PHE A 305 -3.12 -17.90 -12.42
CA PHE A 305 -1.75 -17.53 -12.11
C PHE A 305 -0.75 -18.20 -13.06
N PHE A 306 -0.79 -19.52 -13.25
CA PHE A 306 0.13 -20.20 -14.15
C PHE A 306 -0.07 -19.79 -15.62
N ARG A 307 -1.32 -19.56 -16.04
CA ARG A 307 -1.62 -19.01 -17.38
C ARG A 307 -1.03 -17.61 -17.54
N LYS A 308 -1.12 -16.75 -16.51
CA LYS A 308 -0.51 -15.41 -16.52
C LYS A 308 1.01 -15.52 -16.54
N LEU A 309 1.61 -16.34 -15.69
CA LEU A 309 3.05 -16.57 -15.64
C LEU A 309 3.60 -17.07 -16.98
N TRP A 310 2.89 -18.01 -17.63
CA TRP A 310 3.23 -18.50 -18.96
C TRP A 310 3.19 -17.39 -20.01
N ARG A 311 2.13 -16.58 -20.04
CA ARG A 311 2.00 -15.44 -20.97
C ARG A 311 3.07 -14.39 -20.73
N ASP A 312 3.30 -14.01 -19.48
CA ASP A 312 4.35 -13.05 -19.12
C ASP A 312 5.74 -13.60 -19.52
N GLY A 313 5.94 -14.92 -19.42
CA GLY A 313 7.14 -15.60 -19.92
C GLY A 313 7.27 -15.57 -21.44
N GLN A 314 6.16 -15.75 -22.17
CA GLN A 314 6.13 -15.59 -23.64
C GLN A 314 6.43 -14.16 -24.06
N ASP A 315 5.79 -13.17 -23.43
CA ASP A 315 6.03 -11.74 -23.66
C ASP A 315 7.50 -11.37 -23.41
N TRP A 316 8.13 -12.02 -22.41
CA TRP A 316 9.56 -11.83 -22.13
C TRP A 316 10.46 -12.47 -23.19
N ILE A 317 10.18 -13.69 -23.62
CA ILE A 317 10.92 -14.35 -24.70
C ILE A 317 10.81 -13.53 -26.00
N GLU A 318 9.62 -13.03 -26.30
CA GLU A 318 9.36 -12.17 -27.44
C GLU A 318 10.15 -10.85 -27.33
N TYR A 319 10.12 -10.20 -26.15
CA TYR A 319 10.95 -9.01 -25.89
C TYR A 319 12.45 -9.26 -26.11
N LEU A 320 12.98 -10.38 -25.62
CA LEU A 320 14.39 -10.75 -25.81
C LEU A 320 14.74 -11.04 -27.28
N SER A 321 13.75 -11.38 -28.11
CA SER A 321 13.95 -11.70 -29.52
C SER A 321 14.05 -10.47 -30.43
N PHE A 322 13.58 -9.29 -29.98
CA PHE A 322 13.64 -8.07 -30.79
C PHE A 322 15.07 -7.51 -30.89
N SER A 323 15.46 -7.15 -32.12
CA SER A 323 16.78 -6.57 -32.42
C SER A 323 16.95 -5.13 -31.93
N THR A 324 15.84 -4.39 -31.82
CA THR A 324 15.80 -3.03 -31.26
C THR A 324 14.84 -3.01 -30.09
N LYS A 325 15.37 -2.75 -28.89
CA LYS A 325 14.56 -2.67 -27.67
C LYS A 325 13.92 -1.28 -27.59
N PRO A 326 12.67 -1.15 -27.11
CA PRO A 326 12.08 0.14 -26.80
C PRO A 326 12.89 0.82 -25.69
N GLU A 327 13.55 1.92 -26.02
CA GLU A 327 14.34 2.70 -25.08
C GLU A 327 13.66 4.04 -24.79
N HIS A 328 13.89 4.54 -23.59
CA HIS A 328 13.52 5.91 -23.25
C HIS A 328 14.44 6.88 -23.99
N LYS A 329 13.86 7.81 -24.74
CA LYS A 329 14.62 8.93 -25.28
C LYS A 329 14.75 9.98 -24.17
N THR A 330 15.98 10.19 -23.72
CA THR A 330 16.35 11.22 -22.75
C THR A 330 16.93 12.42 -23.49
N GLU A 331 16.30 13.58 -23.33
CA GLU A 331 16.84 14.85 -23.81
C GLU A 331 17.33 15.62 -22.59
N VAL A 332 18.65 15.78 -22.47
CA VAL A 332 19.28 16.50 -21.36
C VAL A 332 19.64 17.90 -21.84
N SER A 333 19.06 18.91 -21.21
CA SER A 333 19.46 20.31 -21.38
C SER A 333 20.24 20.76 -20.15
N TYR A 334 21.42 21.33 -20.36
CA TYR A 334 22.30 21.85 -19.32
C TYR A 334 22.13 23.37 -19.26
N ARG A 335 21.80 23.92 -18.09
CA ARG A 335 21.70 25.36 -17.86
C ARG A 335 22.98 25.93 -17.24
N SER A 336 23.22 27.21 -17.48
CA SER A 336 24.38 27.98 -16.98
C SER A 336 24.49 27.98 -15.45
N HIS A 337 23.38 27.83 -14.74
CA HIS A 337 23.30 27.79 -13.28
C HIS A 337 23.62 26.42 -12.65
N GLY A 338 23.98 25.40 -13.45
CA GLY A 338 24.29 24.07 -12.92
C GLY A 338 23.10 23.12 -12.77
N ILE A 339 21.90 23.52 -13.22
CA ILE A 339 20.74 22.63 -13.34
C ILE A 339 20.84 21.83 -14.65
N SER A 340 20.62 20.52 -14.58
CA SER A 340 20.36 19.68 -15.76
C SER A 340 18.90 19.23 -15.78
N ILE A 341 18.19 19.53 -16.87
CA ILE A 341 16.80 19.13 -17.07
C ILE A 341 16.80 17.98 -18.06
N THR A 342 16.42 16.81 -17.57
CA THR A 342 16.29 15.58 -18.34
C THR A 342 14.82 15.35 -18.68
N LYS A 343 14.42 15.66 -19.92
CA LYS A 343 13.09 15.33 -20.42
C LYS A 343 13.09 13.87 -20.88
N ILE A 344 12.24 13.06 -20.27
CA ILE A 344 12.10 11.64 -20.60
C ILE A 344 10.85 11.46 -21.46
N THR A 345 11.04 11.08 -22.73
CA THR A 345 9.92 10.64 -23.57
C THR A 345 9.61 9.19 -23.22
N PRO A 346 8.34 8.84 -22.91
CA PRO A 346 8.00 7.47 -22.55
C PRO A 346 8.32 6.51 -23.71
N TYR A 347 8.68 5.28 -23.35
CA TYR A 347 8.91 4.18 -24.30
C TYR A 347 7.61 3.68 -24.95
N TYR A 348 6.48 4.31 -24.66
CA TYR A 348 5.15 3.91 -25.11
C TYR A 348 4.35 5.08 -25.68
N LYS A 349 3.37 4.75 -26.53
CA LYS A 349 2.45 5.69 -27.16
C LYS A 349 1.01 5.23 -26.97
N LEU A 350 0.15 6.12 -26.48
CA LEU A 350 -1.27 5.83 -26.26
C LEU A 350 -2.05 5.94 -27.59
N GLN A 351 -2.84 4.92 -27.93
CA GLN A 351 -3.76 4.87 -29.08
C GLN A 351 -5.21 4.75 -28.60
N GLY A 352 -6.20 5.33 -29.30
CA GLY A 352 -7.61 5.39 -28.87
C GLY A 352 -8.34 6.69 -29.24
N LEU A 353 -9.64 6.79 -28.95
CA LEU A 353 -10.45 8.00 -29.17
C LEU A 353 -10.13 9.06 -28.11
N ALA A 354 -9.88 10.30 -28.50
CA ALA A 354 -9.61 11.38 -27.54
C ALA A 354 -10.87 11.71 -26.70
N GLN A 355 -10.71 11.80 -25.37
CA GLN A 355 -11.72 12.40 -24.50
C GLN A 355 -11.74 13.91 -24.72
N LYS A 356 -12.53 14.39 -25.68
CA LYS A 356 -12.81 15.81 -25.92
C LYS A 356 -14.33 16.01 -26.01
N GLY A 357 -14.80 17.26 -25.90
CA GLY A 357 -16.21 17.58 -26.10
C GLY A 357 -16.54 17.53 -27.60
N TYR A 358 -17.48 16.67 -27.98
CA TYR A 358 -18.01 16.55 -29.33
C TYR A 358 -19.34 17.29 -29.43
N ASP A 359 -19.61 17.97 -30.54
CA ASP A 359 -20.83 18.75 -30.73
C ASP A 359 -22.04 17.84 -31.04
N SER A 360 -21.79 16.63 -31.55
CA SER A 360 -22.82 15.61 -31.80
C SER A 360 -22.29 14.18 -31.59
N LEU A 361 -23.20 13.25 -31.35
CA LEU A 361 -22.87 11.81 -31.27
C LEU A 361 -22.35 11.26 -32.61
N ASP A 362 -22.82 11.80 -33.74
CA ASP A 362 -22.35 11.42 -35.07
C ASP A 362 -20.87 11.78 -35.25
N GLN A 363 -20.45 12.96 -34.79
CA GLN A 363 -19.05 13.40 -34.82
C GLN A 363 -18.15 12.52 -33.95
N LEU A 364 -18.66 12.09 -32.78
CA LEU A 364 -17.94 11.19 -31.87
C LEU A 364 -17.68 9.84 -32.55
N ILE A 365 -18.70 9.25 -33.18
CA ILE A 365 -18.58 7.95 -33.86
C ILE A 365 -17.75 8.05 -35.13
N CYS A 366 -17.91 9.11 -35.93
CA CYS A 366 -17.10 9.35 -37.12
C CYS A 366 -15.60 9.37 -36.81
N ASN A 367 -15.19 9.94 -35.67
CA ASN A 367 -13.78 9.94 -35.28
C ASN A 367 -13.25 8.58 -34.78
N LEU A 368 -14.15 7.63 -34.51
CA LEU A 368 -13.79 6.29 -34.05
C LEU A 368 -13.83 5.25 -35.17
N THR A 369 -14.79 5.33 -36.10
CA THR A 369 -14.95 4.40 -37.23
C THR A 369 -14.44 4.94 -38.56
N GLY A 370 -14.29 6.26 -38.70
CA GLY A 370 -14.03 6.92 -39.98
C GLY A 370 -15.25 6.99 -40.91
N ASN A 371 -16.42 6.52 -40.46
CA ASN A 371 -17.65 6.41 -41.25
C ASN A 371 -18.84 7.09 -40.56
N THR A 372 -19.70 7.76 -41.33
CA THR A 372 -20.94 8.41 -40.87
C THR A 372 -22.16 7.57 -41.24
N LEU A 373 -22.49 6.58 -40.42
CA LEU A 373 -23.73 5.80 -40.55
C LEU A 373 -24.80 6.36 -39.61
N GLU A 374 -26.07 6.36 -40.03
CA GLU A 374 -27.17 6.84 -39.18
C GLU A 374 -27.38 5.95 -37.95
N PRO A 375 -27.62 6.54 -36.76
CA PRO A 375 -27.89 5.78 -35.54
C PRO A 375 -29.25 5.09 -35.58
N LYS A 376 -29.32 3.89 -35.01
CA LYS A 376 -30.59 3.27 -34.61
C LYS A 376 -30.81 3.47 -33.11
N SER A 377 -32.05 3.55 -32.66
CA SER A 377 -32.39 3.65 -31.23
C SER A 377 -32.93 2.33 -30.69
N ALA A 378 -32.54 1.94 -29.48
CA ALA A 378 -33.12 0.80 -28.77
C ALA A 378 -33.47 1.19 -27.33
N LYS A 379 -34.44 0.50 -26.71
CA LYS A 379 -34.84 0.79 -25.32
C LYS A 379 -34.05 -0.04 -24.30
N THR A 380 -33.56 -1.21 -24.70
CA THR A 380 -32.80 -2.09 -23.79
C THR A 380 -31.49 -2.56 -24.41
N LEU A 381 -30.49 -2.84 -23.57
CA LEU A 381 -29.19 -3.34 -24.01
C LEU A 381 -29.30 -4.70 -24.73
N LYS A 382 -30.23 -5.57 -24.32
CA LYS A 382 -30.50 -6.86 -25.00
C LYS A 382 -31.05 -6.68 -26.41
N GLU A 383 -31.98 -5.74 -26.58
CA GLU A 383 -32.56 -5.39 -27.88
C GLU A 383 -31.49 -4.77 -28.80
N ALA A 384 -30.66 -3.86 -28.28
CA ALA A 384 -29.53 -3.29 -29.01
C ALA A 384 -28.54 -4.36 -29.49
N GLN A 385 -28.16 -5.29 -28.62
CA GLN A 385 -27.27 -6.41 -28.97
C GLN A 385 -27.86 -7.30 -30.06
N HIS A 386 -29.17 -7.60 -30.00
CA HIS A 386 -29.85 -8.40 -31.01
C HIS A 386 -29.85 -7.71 -32.38
N ILE A 387 -30.17 -6.41 -32.42
CA ILE A 387 -30.18 -5.61 -33.66
C ILE A 387 -28.76 -5.53 -34.26
N LEU A 388 -27.74 -5.22 -33.45
CA LEU A 388 -26.35 -5.11 -33.92
C LEU A 388 -25.75 -6.45 -34.35
N GLY A 389 -26.19 -7.56 -33.75
CA GLY A 389 -25.77 -8.91 -34.16
C GLY A 389 -26.11 -9.22 -35.62
N GLN A 390 -27.17 -8.60 -36.16
CA GLN A 390 -27.65 -8.80 -37.54
C GLN A 390 -27.08 -7.78 -38.54
N LEU A 391 -26.43 -6.71 -38.06
CA LEU A 391 -25.91 -5.62 -38.89
C LEU A 391 -24.40 -5.77 -39.16
N PRO A 392 -23.88 -5.26 -40.29
CA PRO A 392 -22.46 -5.31 -40.59
C PRO A 392 -21.66 -4.35 -39.67
N ASN A 393 -20.33 -4.44 -39.73
CA ASN A 393 -19.43 -3.59 -38.94
C ASN A 393 -19.72 -2.08 -39.16
N ASP A 394 -19.32 -1.27 -38.18
CA ASP A 394 -19.48 0.18 -38.05
C ASP A 394 -20.91 0.68 -37.78
N HIS A 395 -21.90 -0.22 -37.71
CA HIS A 395 -23.24 0.14 -37.23
C HIS A 395 -23.24 0.37 -35.73
N TRP A 396 -24.05 1.35 -35.30
CA TRP A 396 -24.15 1.75 -33.90
C TRP A 396 -25.59 2.04 -33.47
N ILE A 397 -25.83 1.88 -32.18
CA ILE A 397 -27.14 2.06 -31.54
C ILE A 397 -27.01 2.99 -30.34
N ILE A 398 -27.95 3.92 -30.22
CA ILE A 398 -28.08 4.84 -29.09
C ILE A 398 -29.05 4.25 -28.07
N LEU A 399 -28.60 4.16 -26.83
CA LEU A 399 -29.43 3.91 -25.65
C LEU A 399 -29.57 5.23 -24.89
N ALA A 400 -30.59 6.01 -25.25
CA ALA A 400 -30.76 7.38 -24.76
C ALA A 400 -31.01 7.45 -23.23
N GLU A 401 -31.72 6.47 -22.68
CA GLU A 401 -32.05 6.41 -21.24
C GLU A 401 -30.83 6.16 -20.35
N THR A 402 -29.79 5.47 -20.86
CA THR A 402 -28.58 5.13 -20.10
C THR A 402 -27.34 5.91 -20.53
N GLN A 403 -27.46 6.82 -21.52
CA GLN A 403 -26.34 7.56 -22.11
C GLN A 403 -25.21 6.63 -22.60
N GLN A 404 -25.60 5.56 -23.30
CA GLN A 404 -24.67 4.56 -23.84
C GLN A 404 -24.78 4.45 -25.35
N ILE A 405 -23.65 4.18 -25.99
CA ILE A 405 -23.56 3.84 -27.41
C ILE A 405 -23.03 2.42 -27.53
N LEU A 406 -23.72 1.59 -28.30
CA LEU A 406 -23.24 0.27 -28.66
C LEU A 406 -22.79 0.30 -30.13
N LEU A 407 -21.55 -0.09 -30.41
CA LEU A 407 -20.95 -0.09 -31.73
C LEU A 407 -20.46 -1.49 -32.09
N ARG A 408 -20.67 -1.94 -33.32
CA ARG A 408 -20.04 -3.16 -33.85
C ARG A 408 -18.77 -2.79 -34.60
N GLN A 409 -17.59 -3.20 -34.11
CA GLN A 409 -16.31 -2.97 -34.77
C GLN A 409 -15.50 -4.27 -34.78
N GLN A 410 -14.98 -4.67 -35.95
CA GLN A 410 -14.20 -5.91 -36.13
C GLN A 410 -14.91 -7.16 -35.56
N ASP A 411 -16.22 -7.32 -35.84
CA ASP A 411 -17.08 -8.39 -35.33
C ASP A 411 -17.21 -8.47 -33.79
N LYS A 412 -16.88 -7.38 -33.10
CA LYS A 412 -17.09 -7.23 -31.65
C LYS A 412 -18.02 -6.09 -31.34
N LEU A 413 -18.78 -6.26 -30.26
CA LEU A 413 -19.61 -5.20 -29.70
C LEU A 413 -18.79 -4.40 -28.68
N ILE A 414 -18.62 -3.11 -28.96
CA ILE A 414 -17.94 -2.13 -28.12
C ILE A 414 -19.01 -1.24 -27.50
N THR A 415 -18.96 -1.03 -26.18
CA THR A 415 -19.86 -0.11 -25.47
C THR A 415 -19.09 1.13 -25.07
N ILE A 416 -19.60 2.31 -25.42
CA ILE A 416 -19.05 3.62 -25.08
C ILE A 416 -20.09 4.36 -24.25
N ASN A 417 -19.74 4.68 -23.00
CA ASN A 417 -20.57 5.54 -22.17
C ASN A 417 -20.15 6.99 -22.38
N TYR A 418 -21.07 7.93 -22.24
CA TYR A 418 -20.75 9.36 -22.35
C TYR A 418 -21.55 10.17 -21.34
N PHE A 419 -21.09 11.40 -21.09
CA PHE A 419 -21.86 12.38 -20.33
C PHE A 419 -21.93 13.70 -21.10
N ILE A 420 -22.88 14.55 -20.72
CA ILE A 420 -23.14 15.83 -21.40
C ILE A 420 -22.71 16.95 -20.46
N LYS A 421 -21.85 17.85 -20.95
CA LYS A 421 -21.45 19.09 -20.27
C LYS A 421 -21.46 20.22 -21.30
N GLU A 422 -22.10 21.35 -20.97
CA GLU A 422 -22.16 22.54 -21.84
C GLU A 422 -22.62 22.22 -23.28
N ASN A 423 -23.66 21.38 -23.42
CA ASN A 423 -24.18 20.87 -24.70
C ASN A 423 -23.18 20.06 -25.56
N LYS A 424 -22.05 19.63 -25.01
CA LYS A 424 -21.07 18.75 -25.67
C LYS A 424 -21.08 17.36 -25.05
N PHE A 425 -20.81 16.36 -25.89
CA PHE A 425 -20.74 14.96 -25.52
C PHE A 425 -19.29 14.57 -25.20
N TYR A 426 -19.03 14.05 -24.01
CA TYR A 426 -17.72 13.59 -23.58
C TYR A 426 -17.73 12.07 -23.41
N PRO A 427 -16.91 11.30 -24.16
CA PRO A 427 -16.82 9.86 -23.95
C PRO A 427 -16.13 9.55 -22.62
N LEU A 428 -16.63 8.54 -21.92
CA LEU A 428 -16.07 8.04 -20.67
C LEU A 428 -15.12 6.86 -20.94
N PRO A 429 -14.00 6.77 -20.21
CA PRO A 429 -13.10 5.62 -20.33
C PRO A 429 -13.78 4.33 -19.88
N SER A 430 -13.34 3.21 -20.44
CA SER A 430 -13.68 1.91 -19.88
C SER A 430 -12.84 1.64 -18.63
N GLY A 431 -13.33 0.83 -17.72
CA GLY A 431 -12.53 0.33 -16.60
C GLY A 431 -11.30 -0.44 -17.09
N GLN A 432 -11.35 -1.04 -18.29
CA GLN A 432 -10.20 -1.69 -18.90
C GLN A 432 -9.11 -0.69 -19.29
N ASP A 433 -9.47 0.52 -19.75
CA ASP A 433 -8.51 1.59 -20.02
C ASP A 433 -7.78 2.01 -18.73
N LEU A 434 -8.55 2.22 -17.65
CA LEU A 434 -7.98 2.57 -16.34
C LEU A 434 -7.07 1.46 -15.80
N TYR A 435 -7.49 0.20 -15.91
CA TYR A 435 -6.67 -0.94 -15.51
C TYR A 435 -5.39 -1.04 -16.35
N VAL A 436 -5.48 -0.94 -17.68
CA VAL A 436 -4.28 -0.99 -18.56
C VAL A 436 -3.31 0.11 -18.18
N LEU A 437 -3.79 1.35 -18.00
CA LEU A 437 -2.98 2.49 -17.56
C LEU A 437 -2.32 2.26 -16.20
N SER A 438 -3.04 1.67 -15.23
CA SER A 438 -2.49 1.29 -13.92
C SER A 438 -1.34 0.28 -14.01
N GLN A 439 -1.29 -0.53 -15.08
CA GLN A 439 -0.25 -1.54 -15.29
C GLN A 439 0.92 -1.03 -16.14
N VAL A 440 0.80 0.13 -16.80
CA VAL A 440 1.86 0.66 -17.68
C VAL A 440 3.13 0.94 -16.89
N SER A 441 3.00 1.48 -15.68
CA SER A 441 4.15 1.70 -14.79
C SER A 441 4.82 0.39 -14.33
N LYS A 442 4.19 -0.79 -14.47
CA LYS A 442 4.80 -2.08 -14.12
C LYS A 442 5.55 -2.75 -15.26
N LYS A 443 5.35 -2.32 -16.52
CA LYS A 443 5.87 -3.00 -17.72
C LYS A 443 7.19 -2.43 -18.27
N HIS A 444 7.77 -1.42 -17.64
CA HIS A 444 8.89 -0.64 -18.17
C HIS A 444 10.27 -1.30 -18.06
N LEU A 445 10.43 -2.29 -17.19
CA LEU A 445 11.70 -3.01 -16.98
C LEU A 445 11.46 -4.51 -16.97
N TYR A 446 12.30 -5.28 -17.65
CA TYR A 446 12.30 -6.75 -17.60
C TYR A 446 13.20 -7.25 -16.46
N TRP A 447 13.14 -8.55 -16.18
CA TRP A 447 13.71 -9.15 -14.96
C TRP A 447 15.21 -8.82 -14.72
N PRO A 448 16.12 -8.92 -15.72
CA PRO A 448 17.54 -8.59 -15.53
C PRO A 448 17.78 -7.09 -15.27
N GLU A 449 17.07 -6.21 -15.97
CA GLU A 449 17.20 -4.77 -15.81
C GLU A 449 16.70 -4.33 -14.42
N ARG A 450 15.61 -4.94 -13.92
CA ARG A 450 15.13 -4.74 -12.54
C ARG A 450 16.17 -5.15 -11.50
N LEU A 451 16.80 -6.31 -11.71
CA LEU A 451 17.81 -6.84 -10.80
C LEU A 451 19.01 -5.88 -10.71
N SER A 452 19.53 -5.46 -11.86
CA SER A 452 20.69 -4.56 -11.92
C SER A 452 20.38 -3.19 -11.31
N LEU A 453 19.23 -2.57 -11.64
CA LEU A 453 18.86 -1.25 -11.13
C LEU A 453 18.69 -1.24 -9.62
N LYS A 454 18.03 -2.25 -9.03
CA LYS A 454 17.86 -2.33 -7.58
C LYS A 454 19.18 -2.61 -6.85
N MET A 455 20.05 -3.48 -7.40
CA MET A 455 21.38 -3.69 -6.83
C MET A 455 22.22 -2.41 -6.85
N ASN A 456 22.22 -1.69 -7.96
CA ASN A 456 22.95 -0.42 -8.10
C ASN A 456 22.36 0.67 -7.18
N ALA A 457 21.03 0.74 -7.06
CA ALA A 457 20.35 1.66 -6.14
C ALA A 457 20.70 1.36 -4.67
N PHE A 458 20.71 0.09 -4.27
CA PHE A 458 21.11 -0.31 -2.93
C PHE A 458 22.58 0.04 -2.64
N ILE A 459 23.51 -0.34 -3.53
CA ILE A 459 24.94 -0.08 -3.38
C ILE A 459 25.24 1.43 -3.31
N SER A 460 24.58 2.23 -4.15
CA SER A 460 24.75 3.69 -4.15
C SER A 460 24.19 4.38 -2.90
N ARG A 461 23.20 3.77 -2.22
CA ARG A 461 22.64 4.32 -0.97
C ARG A 461 23.48 4.03 0.26
N ILE A 462 24.33 3.00 0.26
CA ILE A 462 25.17 2.65 1.44
C ILE A 462 26.03 3.83 1.92
N PRO A 463 26.81 4.53 1.06
CA PRO A 463 27.61 5.68 1.52
C PRO A 463 26.74 6.85 2.00
N SER A 464 25.62 7.10 1.31
CA SER A 464 24.66 8.16 1.68
C SER A 464 24.04 7.90 3.06
N PHE A 465 23.68 6.64 3.34
CA PHE A 465 23.20 6.20 4.65
C PHE A 465 24.21 6.55 5.77
N PHE A 466 25.48 6.13 5.64
CA PHE A 466 26.47 6.42 6.68
C PHE A 466 26.68 7.92 6.86
N ASN A 467 26.81 8.68 5.76
CA ASN A 467 26.98 10.14 5.84
C ASN A 467 25.78 10.82 6.54
N ASN A 468 24.56 10.48 6.16
CA ASN A 468 23.34 11.02 6.79
C ASN A 468 23.22 10.60 8.25
N PHE A 469 23.51 9.34 8.57
CA PHE A 469 23.52 8.83 9.94
C PHE A 469 24.49 9.61 10.82
N PHE A 470 25.75 9.76 10.39
CA PHE A 470 26.76 10.51 11.13
C PHE A 470 26.42 12.00 11.24
N LYS A 471 25.96 12.64 10.16
CA LYS A 471 25.58 14.06 10.16
C LYS A 471 24.41 14.32 11.10
N ARG A 472 23.34 13.51 11.05
CA ARG A 472 22.18 13.63 11.95
C ARG A 472 22.53 13.32 13.40
N LEU A 473 23.36 12.29 13.64
CA LEU A 473 23.80 11.96 14.99
C LEU A 473 24.71 13.06 15.57
N SER A 474 25.62 13.60 14.76
CA SER A 474 26.46 14.73 15.15
C SER A 474 25.63 15.97 15.43
N HIS A 475 24.65 16.30 14.59
CA HIS A 475 23.76 17.43 14.84
C HIS A 475 22.96 17.23 16.14
N PHE A 476 22.39 16.04 16.36
CA PHE A 476 21.69 15.70 17.60
C PHE A 476 22.58 15.84 18.84
N ILE A 477 23.84 15.39 18.77
CA ILE A 477 24.78 15.48 19.90
C ILE A 477 25.23 16.93 20.13
N VAL A 478 25.56 17.67 19.08
CA VAL A 478 26.19 18.99 19.17
C VAL A 478 25.17 20.11 19.39
N HIS A 479 23.97 19.99 18.83
CA HIS A 479 22.92 21.02 18.94
C HIS A 479 21.89 20.58 19.97
N ASP A 480 21.05 19.59 19.67
CA ASP A 480 19.90 19.23 20.50
C ASP A 480 20.32 18.88 21.94
N LEU A 481 21.24 17.94 22.12
CA LEU A 481 21.67 17.50 23.45
C LEU A 481 22.48 18.55 24.22
N HIS A 482 23.30 19.32 23.52
CA HIS A 482 24.08 20.41 24.13
C HIS A 482 23.16 21.55 24.58
N GLU A 483 22.27 21.99 23.72
CA GLU A 483 21.28 23.04 24.01
C GLU A 483 20.33 22.61 25.12
N GLU A 484 19.89 21.35 25.11
CA GLU A 484 19.03 20.79 26.17
C GLU A 484 19.75 20.77 27.53
N PHE A 485 21.06 20.46 27.55
CA PHE A 485 21.87 20.53 28.76
C PHE A 485 22.11 21.98 29.22
N PHE A 486 22.49 22.86 28.30
CA PHE A 486 22.80 24.27 28.58
C PHE A 486 21.57 25.04 29.06
N THR A 487 20.41 24.83 28.41
CA THR A 487 19.13 25.39 28.82
C THR A 487 18.74 24.94 30.22
N HIS A 488 18.96 23.67 30.57
CA HIS A 488 18.69 23.16 31.91
C HIS A 488 19.57 23.85 32.99
N VAL A 489 20.86 24.02 32.71
CA VAL A 489 21.81 24.72 33.60
C VAL A 489 21.36 26.17 33.84
N HIS A 490 20.82 26.85 32.83
CA HIS A 490 20.49 28.29 32.92
C HIS A 490 19.02 28.63 33.23
N ALA A 491 18.12 27.65 33.25
CA ALA A 491 16.67 27.85 33.36
C ALA A 491 16.15 28.70 34.55
N THR A 492 16.90 28.83 35.65
CA THR A 492 16.53 29.63 36.85
C THR A 492 17.24 30.96 36.96
N HIS A 493 18.15 31.27 36.03
CA HIS A 493 19.05 32.43 36.09
C HIS A 493 18.80 33.45 35.00
N THR A 494 17.90 33.16 34.06
CA THR A 494 17.40 34.13 33.10
C THR A 494 16.46 35.14 33.80
N GLN A 495 17.03 36.23 34.28
CA GLN A 495 16.28 37.46 34.52
C GLN A 495 15.88 38.06 33.18
N ASN A 496 14.60 38.44 33.10
CA ASN A 496 13.98 39.35 32.15
C ASN A 496 14.97 40.26 31.37
N THR A 497 15.41 39.79 30.20
CA THR A 497 15.70 40.63 29.04
C THR A 497 14.75 40.22 27.92
N GLN A 498 13.48 40.54 28.12
CA GLN A 498 12.67 40.99 26.99
C GLN A 498 13.02 42.47 26.75
N ASP A 499 14.21 42.70 26.20
CA ASP A 499 14.36 43.80 25.26
C ASP A 499 13.91 43.24 23.91
N HIS A 500 12.84 43.85 23.39
CA HIS A 500 12.55 43.84 21.98
C HIS A 500 13.72 44.51 21.25
N ASP A 501 14.74 43.72 20.92
CA ASP A 501 15.68 44.06 19.87
C ASP A 501 15.92 42.82 19.01
N THR A 502 15.28 42.85 17.84
CA THR A 502 15.60 42.13 16.61
C THR A 502 16.48 40.87 16.74
N ASN A 503 15.82 39.71 16.72
CA ASN A 503 16.27 38.45 16.14
C ASN A 503 17.77 38.34 15.79
N PRO A 504 18.64 37.84 16.69
CA PRO A 504 19.90 37.23 16.30
C PRO A 504 19.73 35.73 15.96
N HIS A 505 18.55 35.13 16.17
CA HIS A 505 18.32 33.69 15.97
C HIS A 505 17.90 33.23 14.56
N ILE A 506 17.96 34.11 13.55
CA ILE A 506 17.81 33.71 12.13
C ILE A 506 19.16 33.47 11.43
N LYS A 507 20.31 33.71 12.08
CA LYS A 507 21.62 33.75 11.38
C LYS A 507 22.52 32.52 11.45
N THR A 508 22.15 31.43 12.13
CA THR A 508 23.01 30.21 12.18
C THR A 508 22.36 28.94 11.65
N GLN A 509 21.16 29.04 11.08
CA GLN A 509 20.57 28.00 10.23
C GLN A 509 20.32 28.51 8.80
N LYS A 510 20.97 29.62 8.43
CA LYS A 510 20.83 30.26 7.12
C LYS A 510 21.86 29.80 6.09
N GLU A 511 22.86 28.99 6.46
CA GLU A 511 23.99 28.67 5.56
C GLU A 511 23.91 27.33 4.79
N MET A 512 22.74 26.69 4.66
CA MET A 512 22.60 25.51 3.78
C MET A 512 21.23 25.38 3.07
N ARG A 513 20.62 26.50 2.63
CA ARG A 513 19.42 26.47 1.76
C ARG A 513 19.45 27.56 0.67
N HIS A 514 20.63 27.91 0.15
CA HIS A 514 20.80 29.09 -0.71
C HIS A 514 20.47 28.88 -2.21
N SER A 515 20.38 27.67 -2.75
CA SER A 515 20.23 27.54 -4.22
C SER A 515 18.83 27.76 -4.76
N LEU A 516 17.79 27.18 -4.15
CA LEU A 516 16.42 27.29 -4.69
C LEU A 516 15.71 28.57 -4.21
N HIS A 517 15.91 28.97 -2.96
CA HIS A 517 15.24 30.14 -2.37
C HIS A 517 15.70 31.44 -3.03
N GLU A 518 17.00 31.59 -3.26
CA GLU A 518 17.60 32.76 -3.91
C GLU A 518 17.25 32.81 -5.42
N ALA A 519 17.15 31.65 -6.09
CA ALA A 519 16.65 31.57 -7.46
C ALA A 519 15.16 31.95 -7.58
N LEU A 520 14.32 31.58 -6.60
CA LEU A 520 12.91 31.93 -6.58
C LEU A 520 12.67 33.41 -6.20
N GLU A 521 13.49 33.97 -5.30
CA GLU A 521 13.46 35.39 -4.93
C GLU A 521 13.98 36.27 -6.08
N ASN A 522 15.09 35.91 -6.72
CA ASN A 522 15.66 36.65 -7.85
C ASN A 522 14.78 36.61 -9.12
N ASN A 523 13.96 35.57 -9.28
CA ASN A 523 12.97 35.47 -10.36
C ASN A 523 11.61 36.14 -10.02
N GLY A 524 11.49 36.79 -8.86
CA GLY A 524 10.28 37.52 -8.45
C GLY A 524 9.10 36.63 -8.05
N LEU A 525 9.35 35.36 -7.72
CA LEU A 525 8.32 34.36 -7.39
C LEU A 525 7.99 34.32 -5.90
N LEU A 526 8.90 34.82 -5.07
CA LEU A 526 8.70 35.05 -3.64
C LEU A 526 8.68 36.57 -3.41
N ASN A 527 7.75 37.07 -2.59
CA ASN A 527 7.86 38.44 -2.10
C ASN A 527 9.18 38.59 -1.33
N ASN A 528 9.85 39.75 -1.40
CA ASN A 528 11.14 39.99 -0.73
C ASN A 528 11.14 39.43 0.71
N GLY A 529 11.94 38.40 0.97
CA GLY A 529 12.05 37.71 2.27
C GLY A 529 11.00 36.64 2.61
N GLN A 530 10.05 36.29 1.73
CA GLN A 530 9.05 35.23 1.94
C GLN A 530 9.68 33.84 1.72
N THR A 531 9.57 32.94 2.69
CA THR A 531 10.10 31.57 2.56
C THR A 531 9.24 30.71 1.61
N LEU A 532 9.83 29.67 1.01
CA LEU A 532 9.08 28.69 0.19
C LEU A 532 7.92 28.06 0.99
N GLU A 533 8.10 27.86 2.29
CA GLU A 533 7.10 27.33 3.21
C GLU A 533 5.92 28.31 3.39
N GLU A 534 6.20 29.62 3.54
CA GLU A 534 5.17 30.66 3.61
C GLU A 534 4.42 30.84 2.29
N PHE A 535 5.11 30.77 1.16
CA PHE A 535 4.47 30.80 -0.16
C PHE A 535 3.53 29.60 -0.34
N ILE A 536 4.00 28.38 -0.05
CA ILE A 536 3.17 27.17 -0.10
C ILE A 536 1.95 27.32 0.83
N LYS A 537 2.13 27.86 2.05
CA LYS A 537 1.05 28.08 3.01
C LYS A 537 0.00 29.07 2.50
N GLU A 538 0.43 30.19 1.92
CA GLU A 538 -0.46 31.19 1.31
C GLU A 538 -1.25 30.61 0.14
N GLN A 539 -0.57 29.86 -0.74
CA GLN A 539 -1.19 29.23 -1.89
C GLN A 539 -2.21 28.14 -1.49
N ILE A 540 -1.87 27.28 -0.51
CA ILE A 540 -2.80 26.28 0.04
C ILE A 540 -4.04 26.95 0.62
N ASN A 541 -3.86 28.01 1.41
CA ASN A 541 -4.96 28.74 2.04
C ASN A 541 -5.86 29.45 1.02
N SER A 542 -5.32 29.79 -0.15
CA SER A 542 -6.06 30.38 -1.27
C SER A 542 -6.74 29.35 -2.19
N SER A 543 -6.40 28.06 -2.08
CA SER A 543 -6.90 27.00 -2.97
C SER A 543 -8.28 26.45 -2.54
N PRO A 544 -9.16 26.09 -3.50
CA PRO A 544 -10.48 25.51 -3.21
C PRO A 544 -10.43 24.01 -2.84
N TYR A 545 -9.23 23.43 -2.76
CA TYR A 545 -9.03 21.99 -2.63
C TYR A 545 -8.85 21.57 -1.17
N VAL A 546 -9.55 20.50 -0.77
CA VAL A 546 -9.44 19.90 0.57
C VAL A 546 -8.86 18.50 0.44
N ILE A 547 -7.66 18.27 0.95
CA ILE A 547 -7.07 16.93 1.00
C ILE A 547 -7.87 16.08 1.99
N ALA A 548 -8.35 14.92 1.53
CA ALA A 548 -9.20 14.03 2.31
C ALA A 548 -8.38 13.24 3.34
N LYS A 549 -7.83 13.89 4.37
CA LYS A 549 -7.04 13.24 5.43
C LYS A 549 -7.77 13.29 6.78
N ALA A 550 -7.40 12.38 7.69
CA ALA A 550 -7.72 12.54 9.10
C ALA A 550 -7.09 13.83 9.65
N ASN A 551 -7.72 14.44 10.64
CA ASN A 551 -7.21 15.66 11.28
C ASN A 551 -6.09 15.36 12.26
N HIS A 552 -6.23 14.24 12.97
CA HIS A 552 -5.29 13.82 13.98
C HIS A 552 -4.56 12.57 13.48
N PRO A 553 -3.21 12.56 13.48
CA PRO A 553 -2.45 11.37 13.16
C PRO A 553 -2.70 10.28 14.21
N PRO A 554 -2.40 9.00 13.91
CA PRO A 554 -2.38 7.97 14.93
C PRO A 554 -1.38 8.30 16.04
N SER A 555 -1.66 7.85 17.26
CA SER A 555 -0.72 7.97 18.37
C SER A 555 0.66 7.41 17.99
N PRO A 556 1.77 8.12 18.28
CA PRO A 556 3.11 7.56 18.17
C PRO A 556 3.25 6.35 19.11
N PRO A 557 4.24 5.49 18.89
CA PRO A 557 4.46 4.33 19.76
C PRO A 557 4.65 4.76 21.22
N ALA A 558 3.94 4.08 22.12
CA ALA A 558 3.89 4.48 23.53
C ALA A 558 5.27 4.56 24.21
N TYR A 559 6.22 3.73 23.81
CA TYR A 559 7.56 3.72 24.39
C TYR A 559 8.64 3.58 23.31
N GLU A 560 9.66 4.42 23.39
CA GLU A 560 10.83 4.35 22.51
C GLU A 560 11.97 3.46 23.05
N ASN A 561 11.82 2.94 24.28
CA ASN A 561 12.86 2.15 24.93
C ASN A 561 13.15 0.85 24.13
N PRO A 562 14.44 0.46 23.97
CA PRO A 562 14.83 -0.77 23.27
C PRO A 562 14.16 -2.05 23.79
N LEU A 563 13.81 -2.15 25.09
CA LEU A 563 13.15 -3.33 25.65
C LEU A 563 11.70 -3.48 25.16
N HIS A 564 10.92 -2.39 25.15
CA HIS A 564 9.56 -2.39 24.60
C HIS A 564 9.56 -2.62 23.09
N ARG A 565 10.55 -2.06 22.38
CA ARG A 565 10.74 -2.32 20.94
C ARG A 565 11.12 -3.77 20.67
N PHE A 566 12.04 -4.35 21.45
CA PHE A 566 12.42 -5.77 21.34
C PHE A 566 11.23 -6.70 21.62
N LEU A 567 10.42 -6.39 22.64
CA LEU A 567 9.17 -7.07 22.90
C LEU A 567 8.24 -6.98 21.69
N GLY A 568 8.09 -5.80 21.08
CA GLY A 568 7.32 -5.61 19.84
C GLY A 568 7.80 -6.50 18.69
N VAL A 569 9.12 -6.64 18.50
CA VAL A 569 9.71 -7.55 17.49
C VAL A 569 9.36 -9.01 17.77
N ILE A 570 9.47 -9.46 19.03
CA ILE A 570 9.08 -10.81 19.43
C ILE A 570 7.59 -11.05 19.18
N ARG A 571 6.73 -10.11 19.58
CA ARG A 571 5.28 -10.21 19.37
C ARG A 571 4.93 -10.26 17.90
N HIS A 572 5.59 -9.46 17.07
CA HIS A 572 5.40 -9.49 15.62
C HIS A 572 5.95 -10.78 14.96
N LEU A 573 6.93 -11.45 15.57
CA LEU A 573 7.34 -12.81 15.15
C LEU A 573 6.27 -13.83 15.54
N ALA A 574 5.81 -13.80 16.78
CA ALA A 574 4.76 -14.70 17.28
C ALA A 574 3.45 -14.53 16.50
N SER A 575 3.07 -13.29 16.18
CA SER A 575 1.85 -12.97 15.43
C SER A 575 1.83 -13.65 14.06
N PHE A 576 2.97 -13.77 13.37
CA PHE A 576 3.02 -14.49 12.10
C PHE A 576 2.58 -15.96 12.25
N PHE A 577 3.04 -16.64 13.31
CA PHE A 577 2.66 -18.03 13.58
C PHE A 577 1.18 -18.14 13.96
N ILE A 578 0.70 -17.22 14.80
CA ILE A 578 -0.68 -17.16 15.27
C ILE A 578 -1.63 -16.84 14.11
N ASP A 579 -1.35 -15.77 13.35
CA ASP A 579 -2.17 -15.33 12.23
C ASP A 579 -2.30 -16.42 11.17
N THR A 580 -1.20 -17.14 10.90
CA THR A 580 -1.22 -18.28 9.97
C THR A 580 -2.07 -19.42 10.50
N GLY A 581 -1.98 -19.71 11.81
CA GLY A 581 -2.75 -20.77 12.46
C GLY A 581 -4.25 -20.44 12.58
N GLU A 582 -4.61 -19.23 12.98
CA GLU A 582 -6.01 -18.82 13.18
C GLU A 582 -6.77 -18.61 11.86
N ARG A 583 -6.05 -18.28 10.76
CA ARG A 583 -6.65 -18.15 9.41
C ARG A 583 -7.10 -19.48 8.83
N ASP A 584 -6.39 -20.57 9.12
CA ASP A 584 -6.80 -21.92 8.73
C ASP A 584 -6.56 -22.87 9.92
N PRO A 585 -7.50 -22.93 10.90
CA PRO A 585 -7.28 -23.60 12.18
C PRO A 585 -6.86 -25.06 12.08
N ILE A 586 -7.31 -25.79 11.05
CA ILE A 586 -6.89 -27.19 10.83
C ILE A 586 -5.39 -27.26 10.53
N VAL A 587 -4.91 -26.39 9.63
CA VAL A 587 -3.49 -26.28 9.28
C VAL A 587 -2.70 -25.79 10.48
N GLY A 588 -3.22 -24.80 11.21
CA GLY A 588 -2.61 -24.30 12.45
C GLY A 588 -2.42 -25.38 13.51
N THR A 589 -3.45 -26.19 13.77
CA THR A 589 -3.38 -27.32 14.70
C THR A 589 -2.38 -28.38 14.24
N LEU A 590 -2.40 -28.73 12.95
CA LEU A 590 -1.44 -29.67 12.39
C LEU A 590 -0.01 -29.14 12.52
N ALA A 591 0.20 -27.86 12.21
CA ALA A 591 1.50 -27.23 12.29
C ALA A 591 1.98 -27.13 13.75
N MET A 592 1.09 -26.92 14.72
CA MET A 592 1.46 -26.98 16.14
C MET A 592 1.77 -28.39 16.61
N ALA A 593 0.99 -29.39 16.20
CA ALA A 593 1.29 -30.78 16.48
C ALA A 593 2.65 -31.18 15.89
N ALA A 594 2.95 -30.71 14.66
CA ALA A 594 4.22 -30.93 13.98
C ALA A 594 5.38 -30.20 14.68
N TYR A 595 5.14 -28.99 15.20
CA TYR A 595 6.11 -28.23 16.00
C TYR A 595 6.42 -28.95 17.32
N VAL A 596 5.39 -29.37 18.07
CA VAL A 596 5.55 -30.12 19.33
C VAL A 596 6.22 -31.47 19.09
N TYR A 597 5.87 -32.15 18.00
CA TYR A 597 6.50 -33.41 17.60
C TYR A 597 7.98 -33.21 17.25
N GLY A 598 8.30 -32.22 16.42
CA GLY A 598 9.68 -31.89 16.05
C GLY A 598 10.55 -31.54 17.27
N ALA A 599 10.03 -30.71 18.18
CA ALA A 599 10.72 -30.33 19.40
C ALA A 599 10.87 -31.53 20.35
N GLY A 600 9.80 -32.30 20.53
CA GLY A 600 9.77 -33.47 21.39
C GLY A 600 10.70 -34.59 20.91
N ALA A 601 10.85 -34.78 19.61
CA ALA A 601 11.72 -35.78 19.00
C ALA A 601 13.21 -35.51 19.30
N ILE A 602 13.59 -34.25 19.53
CA ILE A 602 14.97 -33.86 19.86
C ILE A 602 15.17 -33.72 21.38
N ILE A 603 14.26 -33.02 22.07
CA ILE A 603 14.44 -32.66 23.49
C ILE A 603 14.14 -33.84 24.42
N ALA A 604 13.13 -34.65 24.10
CA ALA A 604 12.66 -35.72 24.98
C ALA A 604 12.08 -36.91 24.18
N PRO A 605 12.90 -37.59 23.36
CA PRO A 605 12.45 -38.64 22.45
C PRO A 605 11.75 -39.79 23.17
N ASP A 606 12.26 -40.21 24.34
CA ASP A 606 11.67 -41.30 25.12
C ASP A 606 10.28 -40.95 25.66
N LYS A 607 10.09 -39.70 26.08
CA LYS A 607 8.78 -39.21 26.55
C LYS A 607 7.80 -39.05 25.41
N LEU A 608 8.25 -38.57 24.25
CA LEU A 608 7.43 -38.52 23.05
C LEU A 608 7.02 -39.94 22.62
N ALA A 609 7.94 -40.90 22.62
CA ALA A 609 7.65 -42.30 22.30
C ALA A 609 6.66 -42.92 23.28
N GLU A 610 6.78 -42.65 24.59
CA GLU A 610 5.82 -43.08 25.62
C GLU A 610 4.42 -42.52 25.34
N ILE A 611 4.31 -41.22 25.01
CA ILE A 611 3.04 -40.57 24.66
C ILE A 611 2.45 -41.15 23.38
N LEU A 612 3.25 -41.30 22.31
CA LEU A 612 2.79 -41.86 21.02
C LEU A 612 2.35 -43.32 21.15
N THR A 613 3.01 -44.11 22.00
CA THR A 613 2.61 -45.49 22.30
C THR A 613 1.26 -45.52 23.01
N LYS A 614 1.04 -44.65 24.00
CA LYS A 614 -0.26 -44.50 24.69
C LYS A 614 -1.37 -44.04 23.75
N LEU A 615 -1.04 -43.26 22.73
CA LEU A 615 -1.98 -42.79 21.70
C LEU A 615 -2.15 -43.78 20.53
N HIS A 616 -1.52 -44.96 20.58
CA HIS A 616 -1.52 -45.96 19.49
C HIS A 616 -0.98 -45.46 18.15
N LEU A 617 -0.06 -44.47 18.17
CA LEU A 617 0.58 -43.87 17.00
C LEU A 617 1.98 -44.43 16.76
N SER A 618 2.12 -45.76 16.74
CA SER A 618 3.42 -46.44 16.64
C SER A 618 4.19 -46.10 15.35
N GLY A 619 3.49 -45.76 14.26
CA GLY A 619 4.12 -45.32 13.00
C GLY A 619 4.89 -44.00 13.14
N LEU A 620 4.49 -43.10 14.04
CA LEU A 620 5.20 -41.84 14.28
C LEU A 620 6.46 -42.03 15.13
N ILE A 621 6.61 -43.17 15.83
CA ILE A 621 7.83 -43.48 16.60
C ILE A 621 9.00 -43.73 15.63
N ALA A 622 8.74 -44.39 14.50
CA ALA A 622 9.73 -44.60 13.44
C ALA A 622 10.19 -43.29 12.78
N GLY A 623 9.45 -42.19 12.95
CA GLY A 623 9.80 -40.86 12.46
C GLY A 623 10.76 -40.07 13.36
N ILE A 624 10.98 -40.51 14.61
CA ILE A 624 11.83 -39.79 15.58
C ILE A 624 13.29 -39.77 15.10
N GLU A 625 13.85 -40.92 14.72
CA GLU A 625 15.24 -41.02 14.25
C GLU A 625 15.48 -40.25 12.94
N PRO A 626 14.62 -40.34 11.90
CA PRO A 626 14.71 -39.47 10.73
C PRO A 626 14.62 -37.98 11.07
N THR A 627 13.76 -37.60 12.02
CA THR A 627 13.62 -36.21 12.49
C THR A 627 14.92 -35.72 13.13
N GLN A 628 15.55 -36.54 13.96
CA GLN A 628 16.85 -36.26 14.57
C GLN A 628 17.96 -36.12 13.51
N LYS A 629 18.01 -37.02 12.53
CA LYS A 629 18.97 -36.95 11.42
C LYS A 629 18.77 -35.71 10.55
N LEU A 630 17.53 -35.34 10.26
CA LEU A 630 17.20 -34.10 9.54
C LEU A 630 17.60 -32.87 10.36
N ALA A 631 17.33 -32.87 11.66
CA ALA A 631 17.72 -31.79 12.57
C ALA A 631 19.25 -31.61 12.62
N HIS A 632 19.99 -32.70 12.77
CA HIS A 632 21.47 -32.71 12.75
C HIS A 632 22.05 -32.24 11.41
N TRP A 633 21.34 -32.48 10.30
CA TRP A 633 21.75 -31.97 8.99
C TRP A 633 21.55 -30.45 8.87
N MET A 634 20.52 -29.90 9.53
CA MET A 634 20.20 -28.47 9.50
C MET A 634 20.91 -27.65 10.60
N SER A 635 21.35 -28.28 11.68
CA SER A 635 21.90 -27.63 12.88
C SER A 635 22.82 -28.56 13.67
N HIS A 636 23.76 -28.00 14.47
CA HIS A 636 24.80 -28.76 15.16
C HIS A 636 24.71 -28.77 16.70
N GLY A 637 23.56 -28.42 17.30
CA GLY A 637 23.36 -28.56 18.74
C GLY A 637 21.91 -28.76 19.16
N THR A 638 21.69 -29.33 20.34
CA THR A 638 20.44 -29.99 20.73
C THR A 638 19.20 -29.10 20.75
N ARG A 639 19.32 -27.86 21.27
CA ARG A 639 18.20 -26.90 21.30
C ARG A 639 17.97 -26.26 19.93
N ALA A 640 19.03 -25.91 19.22
CA ALA A 640 18.95 -25.39 17.86
C ALA A 640 18.43 -26.45 16.85
N GLU A 641 18.77 -27.72 17.04
CA GLU A 641 18.21 -28.88 16.32
C GLU A 641 16.71 -29.00 16.55
N ALA A 642 16.26 -28.88 17.81
CA ALA A 642 14.84 -28.90 18.15
C ALA A 642 14.10 -27.75 17.47
N ILE A 643 14.63 -26.52 17.53
CA ILE A 643 14.03 -25.35 16.90
C ILE A 643 14.00 -25.52 15.38
N SER A 644 15.10 -25.96 14.75
CA SER A 644 15.20 -26.12 13.31
C SER A 644 14.27 -27.21 12.80
N ALA A 645 14.22 -28.37 13.45
CA ALA A 645 13.28 -29.43 13.09
C ALA A 645 11.85 -28.92 13.21
N SER A 646 11.48 -28.35 14.36
CA SER A 646 10.13 -27.84 14.62
C SER A 646 9.71 -26.78 13.61
N ALA A 647 10.61 -25.85 13.28
CA ALA A 647 10.38 -24.82 12.28
C ALA A 647 10.19 -25.41 10.88
N THR A 648 11.02 -26.37 10.47
CA THR A 648 10.88 -27.05 9.16
C THR A 648 9.56 -27.83 9.06
N TYR A 649 9.20 -28.58 10.11
CA TYR A 649 7.92 -29.30 10.16
C TYR A 649 6.72 -28.36 10.14
N TRP A 650 6.79 -27.25 10.87
CA TRP A 650 5.77 -26.21 10.85
C TRP A 650 5.65 -25.58 9.47
N GLN A 651 6.76 -25.16 8.87
CA GLN A 651 6.80 -24.54 7.53
C GLN A 651 6.28 -25.51 6.46
N ALA A 652 6.65 -26.79 6.52
CA ALA A 652 6.15 -27.81 5.60
C ALA A 652 4.63 -28.03 5.76
N SER A 653 4.13 -28.05 7.00
CA SER A 653 2.70 -28.20 7.29
C SER A 653 1.89 -26.98 6.82
N VAL A 654 2.42 -25.78 7.04
CA VAL A 654 1.80 -24.53 6.57
C VAL A 654 1.85 -24.41 5.06
N ALA A 655 3.01 -24.67 4.46
CA ALA A 655 3.19 -24.62 3.01
C ALA A 655 2.27 -25.62 2.32
N SER A 656 2.16 -26.86 2.83
CA SER A 656 1.23 -27.86 2.31
C SER A 656 -0.25 -27.49 2.48
N GLY A 657 -0.61 -26.80 3.58
CA GLY A 657 -1.97 -26.35 3.83
C GLY A 657 -2.45 -25.16 2.97
N ASN A 658 -1.53 -24.36 2.44
CA ASN A 658 -1.83 -23.17 1.64
C ASN A 658 -0.90 -23.03 0.43
N LEU A 659 -0.67 -24.15 -0.27
CA LEU A 659 0.28 -24.24 -1.39
C LEU A 659 -0.01 -23.20 -2.46
N ASP A 660 -1.29 -22.90 -2.73
CA ASP A 660 -1.68 -21.89 -3.71
C ASP A 660 -1.17 -20.49 -3.33
N LYS A 661 -1.48 -20.01 -2.13
CA LYS A 661 -1.03 -18.69 -1.69
C LYS A 661 0.49 -18.64 -1.52
N PHE A 662 1.10 -19.69 -0.98
CA PHE A 662 2.55 -19.77 -0.79
C PHE A 662 3.30 -19.69 -2.12
N PHE A 663 2.98 -20.55 -3.09
CA PHE A 663 3.66 -20.56 -4.39
C PHE A 663 3.38 -19.28 -5.19
N VAL A 664 2.12 -18.81 -5.23
CA VAL A 664 1.76 -17.59 -5.96
C VAL A 664 2.50 -16.38 -5.39
N ASN A 665 2.50 -16.21 -4.07
CA ASN A 665 3.16 -15.07 -3.44
C ASN A 665 4.68 -15.17 -3.53
N ALA A 666 5.26 -16.35 -3.28
CA ALA A 666 6.71 -16.53 -3.37
C ALA A 666 7.23 -16.27 -4.79
N ILE A 667 6.54 -16.80 -5.81
CA ILE A 667 6.91 -16.57 -7.21
C ILE A 667 6.67 -15.11 -7.61
N ASN A 668 5.58 -14.48 -7.15
CA ASN A 668 5.33 -13.06 -7.41
C ASN A 668 6.43 -12.18 -6.78
N ILE A 669 6.81 -12.41 -5.54
CA ILE A 669 7.88 -11.67 -4.85
C ILE A 669 9.22 -11.85 -5.59
N LEU A 670 9.57 -13.09 -5.96
CA LEU A 670 10.77 -13.39 -6.75
C LEU A 670 10.75 -12.77 -8.15
N LYS A 671 9.57 -12.64 -8.76
CA LYS A 671 9.38 -12.03 -10.09
C LYS A 671 9.42 -10.51 -10.03
N GLU A 672 8.76 -9.91 -9.05
CA GLU A 672 8.60 -8.46 -8.94
C GLU A 672 9.89 -7.81 -8.43
N ASP A 673 10.55 -8.42 -7.45
CA ASP A 673 11.70 -7.85 -6.72
C ASP A 673 12.82 -8.88 -6.39
N PRO A 674 13.40 -9.57 -7.40
CA PRO A 674 14.44 -10.59 -7.18
C PRO A 674 15.69 -10.06 -6.45
N ALA A 675 16.09 -8.82 -6.75
CA ALA A 675 17.25 -8.17 -6.13
C ALA A 675 17.06 -7.98 -4.64
N GLU A 676 15.88 -7.49 -4.25
CA GLU A 676 15.56 -7.19 -2.86
C GLU A 676 15.56 -8.45 -2.03
N VAL A 677 14.93 -9.52 -2.53
CA VAL A 677 14.97 -10.83 -1.87
C VAL A 677 16.41 -11.33 -1.71
N ALA A 678 17.24 -11.20 -2.74
CA ALA A 678 18.64 -11.62 -2.69
C ALA A 678 19.46 -10.79 -1.69
N ILE A 679 19.28 -9.46 -1.66
CA ILE A 679 19.94 -8.56 -0.71
C ILE A 679 19.49 -8.88 0.72
N ILE A 680 18.18 -8.98 0.97
CA ILE A 680 17.62 -9.31 2.28
C ILE A 680 18.15 -10.67 2.76
N ALA A 681 18.19 -11.69 1.88
CA ALA A 681 18.72 -13.00 2.23
C ALA A 681 20.22 -12.95 2.55
N ALA A 682 21.01 -12.18 1.80
CA ALA A 682 22.43 -11.99 2.07
C ALA A 682 22.66 -11.25 3.40
N LEU A 683 21.90 -10.18 3.65
CA LEU A 683 21.92 -9.44 4.92
C LEU A 683 21.50 -10.33 6.08
N ALA A 684 20.44 -11.13 5.92
CA ALA A 684 19.97 -12.08 6.92
C ALA A 684 21.04 -13.12 7.26
N LEU A 685 21.69 -13.72 6.27
CA LEU A 685 22.79 -14.66 6.48
C LEU A 685 23.95 -13.98 7.22
N SER A 686 24.33 -12.77 6.82
CA SER A 686 25.44 -12.02 7.44
C SER A 686 25.15 -11.62 8.89
N LEU A 687 23.92 -11.20 9.18
CA LEU A 687 23.49 -10.78 10.51
C LEU A 687 23.28 -11.98 11.43
N GLY A 688 22.71 -13.08 10.90
CA GLY A 688 22.62 -14.35 11.60
C GLY A 688 24.01 -14.86 12.02
N TYR A 689 24.98 -14.83 11.10
CA TYR A 689 26.38 -15.16 11.39
C TYR A 689 27.01 -14.19 12.41
N GLY A 690 26.72 -12.89 12.31
CA GLY A 690 27.23 -11.88 13.25
C GLY A 690 26.70 -12.09 14.68
N ILE A 691 25.41 -12.38 14.84
CA ILE A 691 24.78 -12.63 16.15
C ILE A 691 25.37 -13.89 16.78
N THR A 692 25.55 -14.97 16.01
CA THR A 692 26.14 -16.20 16.54
C THR A 692 27.59 -15.99 16.97
N LYS A 693 28.37 -15.19 16.24
CA LYS A 693 29.73 -14.79 16.67
C LYS A 693 29.74 -13.90 17.92
N ALA A 694 28.75 -13.01 18.08
CA ALA A 694 28.70 -12.08 19.21
C ALA A 694 28.28 -12.75 20.53
N VAL A 695 27.57 -13.89 20.47
CA VAL A 695 27.09 -14.63 21.65
C VAL A 695 27.78 -16.00 21.69
N PRO A 696 28.90 -16.17 22.42
CA PRO A 696 29.69 -17.40 22.41
C PRO A 696 28.90 -18.66 22.78
N SER A 697 27.92 -18.54 23.69
CA SER A 697 27.02 -19.64 24.03
C SER A 697 26.13 -20.06 22.87
N LEU A 698 25.70 -19.10 22.03
CA LEU A 698 24.92 -19.35 20.83
C LEU A 698 25.80 -19.94 19.71
N GLN A 699 27.06 -19.50 19.58
CA GLN A 699 28.01 -20.10 18.63
C GLN A 699 28.29 -21.57 18.96
N GLN A 700 28.49 -21.89 20.24
CA GLN A 700 28.70 -23.26 20.72
C GLN A 700 27.48 -24.15 20.49
N GLU A 701 26.27 -23.58 20.55
CA GLU A 701 25.00 -24.30 20.36
C GLU A 701 24.65 -24.50 18.88
N ILE A 702 25.03 -23.57 18.00
CA ILE A 702 24.63 -23.59 16.59
C ILE A 702 25.72 -24.17 15.68
N GLY A 703 26.99 -24.10 16.09
CA GLY A 703 28.15 -24.51 15.30
C GLY A 703 28.52 -23.48 14.22
N ASP A 704 29.60 -23.75 13.47
CA ASP A 704 30.20 -22.73 12.60
C ASP A 704 29.48 -22.54 11.24
N PHE A 705 28.66 -23.49 10.76
CA PHE A 705 28.14 -23.48 9.36
C PHE A 705 26.65 -23.90 9.07
N PRO A 706 25.62 -23.60 9.87
CA PRO A 706 24.22 -23.85 9.46
C PRO A 706 23.58 -22.63 8.75
N TYR A 707 23.74 -22.55 7.41
CA TYR A 707 23.21 -21.45 6.60
C TYR A 707 21.69 -21.21 6.78
N THR A 708 20.92 -22.27 6.94
CA THR A 708 19.46 -22.22 7.17
C THR A 708 19.12 -21.55 8.50
N THR A 709 19.87 -21.86 9.55
CA THR A 709 19.69 -21.30 10.88
C THR A 709 20.14 -19.85 10.95
N TYR A 710 21.22 -19.48 10.24
CA TYR A 710 21.64 -18.08 10.09
C TYR A 710 20.60 -17.24 9.34
N ALA A 711 20.04 -17.75 8.24
CA ALA A 711 18.98 -17.07 7.51
C ALA A 711 17.71 -16.90 8.36
N ALA A 712 17.37 -17.89 9.19
CA ALA A 712 16.21 -17.82 10.10
C ALA A 712 16.44 -16.80 11.24
N LEU A 713 17.60 -16.82 11.88
CA LEU A 713 17.98 -15.87 12.94
C LEU A 713 18.08 -14.43 12.44
N GLY A 714 18.66 -14.24 11.26
CA GLY A 714 18.88 -12.92 10.68
C GLY A 714 17.77 -12.44 9.74
N GLY A 715 16.77 -13.26 9.41
CA GLY A 715 15.76 -12.96 8.38
C GLY A 715 15.09 -11.60 8.53
N LYS A 716 14.57 -11.30 9.73
CA LYS A 716 13.96 -10.00 10.03
C LYS A 716 15.00 -8.88 10.18
N GLY A 717 16.18 -9.18 10.73
CA GLY A 717 17.26 -8.20 10.83
C GLY A 717 17.79 -7.77 9.46
N GLY A 718 17.85 -8.69 8.50
CA GLY A 718 18.22 -8.43 7.11
C GLY A 718 17.20 -7.55 6.38
N ALA A 719 15.90 -7.78 6.62
CA ALA A 719 14.84 -6.92 6.09
C ALA A 719 14.88 -5.51 6.72
N ALA A 720 15.03 -5.42 8.04
CA ALA A 720 15.14 -4.14 8.74
C ALA A 720 16.40 -3.35 8.32
N LEU A 721 17.53 -4.02 8.11
CA LEU A 721 18.75 -3.40 7.59
C LEU A 721 18.57 -2.91 6.15
N TYR A 722 17.92 -3.70 5.30
CA TYR A 722 17.61 -3.27 3.93
C TYR A 722 16.77 -2.00 3.94
N ASP A 723 15.70 -1.97 4.75
CA ASP A 723 14.81 -0.81 4.88
C ASP A 723 15.57 0.43 5.39
N THR A 724 16.41 0.25 6.42
CA THR A 724 17.28 1.29 7.00
C THR A 724 18.25 1.89 5.97
N ILE A 725 18.85 1.05 5.11
CA ILE A 725 19.79 1.52 4.08
C ILE A 725 19.02 2.23 2.95
N MET A 726 17.81 1.76 2.63
CA MET A 726 17.01 2.33 1.57
C MET A 726 16.33 3.65 1.99
N HIS A 727 15.95 3.83 3.26
CA HIS A 727 15.19 4.99 3.74
C HIS A 727 15.90 5.75 4.88
N PRO A 728 17.08 6.34 4.62
CA PRO A 728 17.91 6.93 5.67
C PRO A 728 17.24 8.15 6.31
N GLY A 729 17.04 8.14 7.64
CA GLY A 729 16.64 9.33 8.39
C GLY A 729 15.72 9.11 9.60
N GLU A 730 14.92 8.05 9.61
CA GLU A 730 14.04 7.65 10.72
C GLU A 730 14.31 6.20 11.16
N ASP A 731 15.59 5.83 11.14
CA ASP A 731 16.01 4.45 11.27
C ASP A 731 16.05 3.99 12.72
N TRP A 732 15.74 2.71 12.96
CA TRP A 732 15.78 2.10 14.29
C TRP A 732 17.15 2.26 14.98
N LEU A 733 18.24 2.22 14.20
CA LEU A 733 19.61 2.38 14.67
C LEU A 733 19.85 3.81 15.17
N LEU A 734 19.40 4.81 14.40
CA LEU A 734 19.54 6.22 14.77
C LEU A 734 18.70 6.52 16.02
N GLY A 735 17.44 6.04 16.06
CA GLY A 735 16.57 6.18 17.22
C GLY A 735 17.18 5.54 18.48
N THR A 736 17.80 4.37 18.36
CA THR A 736 18.48 3.70 19.49
C THR A 736 19.69 4.49 19.98
N CYS A 737 20.49 5.04 19.06
CA CYS A 737 21.62 5.90 19.43
C CYS A 737 21.14 7.20 20.10
N LYS A 738 20.12 7.86 19.54
CA LYS A 738 19.50 9.05 20.13
C LYS A 738 19.00 8.78 21.55
N TRP A 739 18.28 7.67 21.75
CA TRP A 739 17.82 7.23 23.07
C TRP A 739 19.00 7.04 24.03
N PHE A 740 20.06 6.35 23.61
CA PHE A 740 21.24 6.11 24.45
C PHE A 740 21.90 7.43 24.87
N PHE A 741 22.17 8.34 23.93
CA PHE A 741 22.80 9.62 24.24
C PHE A 741 21.89 10.56 25.05
N LYS A 742 20.56 10.54 24.84
CA LYS A 742 19.60 11.28 25.66
C LYS A 742 19.62 10.82 27.12
N ASN A 743 19.75 9.51 27.36
CA ASN A 743 19.90 8.98 28.72
C ASN A 743 21.25 9.39 29.35
N ILE A 744 22.34 9.41 28.58
CA ILE A 744 23.64 9.93 29.07
C ILE A 744 23.50 11.40 29.48
N ILE A 745 22.84 12.23 28.67
CA ILE A 745 22.64 13.64 28.98
C ILE A 745 21.73 13.85 30.18
N ASN A 746 20.67 13.05 30.33
CA ASN A 746 19.85 13.08 31.54
C ASN A 746 20.65 12.74 32.80
N ILE A 747 21.58 11.78 32.73
CA ILE A 747 22.52 11.48 33.82
C ILE A 747 23.46 12.68 34.05
N ALA A 748 23.97 13.30 33.00
CA ALA A 748 24.81 14.50 33.11
C ALA A 748 24.05 15.67 33.76
N LYS A 749 22.77 15.90 33.44
CA LYS A 749 21.91 16.91 34.09
C LYS A 749 21.71 16.62 35.58
N LEU A 750 21.64 15.35 35.98
CA LEU A 750 21.50 14.97 37.38
C LEU A 750 22.78 15.18 38.19
N VAL A 751 23.92 14.80 37.61
CA VAL A 751 25.19 14.68 38.36
C VAL A 751 26.11 15.88 38.14
N ILE A 752 26.19 16.39 36.91
CA ILE A 752 27.19 17.38 36.48
C ILE A 752 26.61 18.79 36.46
N ALA A 753 25.34 18.98 36.06
CA ALA A 753 24.74 20.31 35.94
C ALA A 753 24.80 21.16 37.23
N PRO A 754 24.61 20.64 38.45
CA PRO A 754 24.75 21.43 39.68
C PRO A 754 26.14 22.04 39.85
N PHE A 755 27.20 21.31 39.47
CA PHE A 755 28.58 21.80 39.54
C PHE A 755 28.86 22.86 38.48
N VAL A 756 28.30 22.69 37.27
CA VAL A 756 28.42 23.67 36.18
C VAL A 756 27.65 24.95 36.51
N GLU A 757 26.44 24.83 37.05
CA GLU A 757 25.63 25.96 37.52
C GLU A 757 26.31 26.68 38.69
N GLY A 758 26.92 25.93 39.60
CA GLY A 758 27.74 26.48 40.69
C GLY A 758 29.00 27.21 40.21
N TYR A 759 29.59 26.78 39.09
CA TYR A 759 30.70 27.48 38.45
C TYR A 759 30.26 28.82 37.84
N TYR A 760 29.08 28.88 37.21
CA TYR A 760 28.59 30.11 36.57
C TYR A 760 27.96 31.11 37.56
N TYR A 761 27.23 30.66 38.58
CA TYR A 761 26.41 31.51 39.45
C TYR A 761 26.77 31.43 40.95
N GLY A 762 27.86 30.74 41.30
CA GLY A 762 28.34 30.60 42.68
C GLY A 762 27.60 29.52 43.50
N TYR A 763 27.97 29.38 44.78
CA TYR A 763 27.51 28.26 45.62
C TYR A 763 26.02 28.36 46.01
N GLU A 764 25.57 29.51 46.52
CA GLU A 764 24.19 29.67 47.00
C GLU A 764 23.18 29.79 45.86
N ASP A 765 23.45 30.66 44.88
CA ASP A 765 22.53 30.88 43.77
C ASP A 765 22.68 29.85 42.67
N GLY A 766 23.86 29.27 42.42
CA GLY A 766 24.06 28.27 41.38
C GLY A 766 23.96 26.82 41.86
N PHE A 767 24.86 26.38 42.75
CA PHE A 767 24.97 24.96 43.12
C PHE A 767 23.73 24.42 43.85
N ILE A 768 23.20 25.16 44.83
CA ILE A 768 22.01 24.73 45.60
C ILE A 768 20.75 24.72 44.72
N ARG A 769 20.55 25.73 43.86
CA ARG A 769 19.41 25.78 42.93
C ARG A 769 19.52 24.71 41.84
N GLY A 770 20.71 24.50 41.30
CA GLY A 770 21.00 23.41 40.37
C GLY A 770 20.71 22.05 40.98
N TRP A 771 21.09 21.81 42.24
CA TRP A 771 20.74 20.58 42.96
C TRP A 771 19.23 20.39 43.13
N ALA A 772 18.49 21.46 43.45
CA ALA A 772 17.04 21.42 43.55
C ALA A 772 16.36 21.08 42.20
N LYS A 773 16.87 21.62 41.07
CA LYS A 773 16.42 21.24 39.72
C LYS A 773 16.71 19.78 39.42
N SER A 774 17.93 19.31 39.69
CA SER A 774 18.32 17.92 39.49
C SER A 774 17.45 16.97 40.32
N PHE A 775 17.03 17.37 41.53
CA PHE A 775 16.09 16.58 42.33
C PHE A 775 14.69 16.49 41.70
N LEU A 776 14.19 17.59 41.14
CA LEU A 776 12.88 17.62 40.47
C LEU A 776 12.90 16.77 39.19
N LEU A 777 13.99 16.85 38.42
CA LEU A 777 14.26 16.01 37.26
C LEU A 777 14.44 14.54 37.64
N ALA A 778 15.11 14.22 38.75
CA ALA A 778 15.25 12.86 39.27
C ALA A 778 13.89 12.26 39.66
N LYS A 779 13.00 13.07 40.27
CA LYS A 779 11.63 12.65 40.61
C LYS A 779 10.82 12.34 39.34
N GLN A 780 10.93 13.17 38.30
CA GLN A 780 10.26 12.93 37.00
C GLN A 780 10.82 11.68 36.29
N LEU A 781 12.14 11.53 36.21
CA LEU A 781 12.76 10.33 35.61
C LEU A 781 12.44 9.05 36.40
N GLY A 782 12.42 9.13 37.74
CA GLY A 782 12.02 8.01 38.59
C GLY A 782 10.57 7.59 38.35
N LYS A 783 9.66 8.57 38.22
CA LYS A 783 8.25 8.37 37.85
C LYS A 783 8.11 7.66 36.49
N GLN A 784 8.83 8.14 35.47
CA GLN A 784 8.84 7.58 34.11
C GLN A 784 9.45 6.18 34.06
N LEU A 785 10.57 5.95 34.75
CA LEU A 785 11.23 4.64 34.81
C LEU A 785 10.32 3.62 35.50
N PHE A 786 9.67 3.99 36.60
CA PHE A 786 8.71 3.13 37.29
C PHE A 786 7.51 2.80 36.38
N ALA A 787 6.90 3.81 35.75
CA ALA A 787 5.77 3.60 34.84
C ALA A 787 6.15 2.72 33.65
N ALA A 788 7.30 2.98 33.00
CA ALA A 788 7.76 2.17 31.87
C ALA A 788 8.12 0.73 32.26
N SER A 789 8.66 0.51 33.47
CA SER A 789 8.98 -0.83 33.98
C SER A 789 7.73 -1.62 34.35
N MET A 790 6.75 -0.96 34.99
CA MET A 790 5.46 -1.56 35.29
C MET A 790 4.68 -1.86 34.01
N ASP A 791 4.70 -0.96 33.03
CA ASP A 791 4.10 -1.20 31.71
C ASP A 791 4.77 -2.38 31.01
N LEU A 792 6.10 -2.51 31.07
CA LEU A 792 6.80 -3.66 30.51
C LEU A 792 6.35 -4.97 31.17
N ALA A 793 6.21 -4.98 32.49
CA ALA A 793 5.69 -6.15 33.22
C ALA A 793 4.26 -6.50 32.81
N LEU A 794 3.38 -5.50 32.68
CA LEU A 794 2.01 -5.67 32.20
C LEU A 794 1.95 -6.13 30.74
N ALA A 795 2.80 -5.57 29.87
CA ALA A 795 2.93 -5.98 28.48
C ALA A 795 3.40 -7.44 28.37
N VAL A 796 4.34 -7.87 29.21
CA VAL A 796 4.73 -9.29 29.29
C VAL A 796 3.59 -10.16 29.82
N LEU A 797 2.80 -9.68 30.79
CA LEU A 797 1.63 -10.40 31.33
C LEU A 797 0.55 -10.63 30.26
N THR A 798 0.47 -9.78 29.23
CA THR A 798 -0.45 -10.03 28.10
C THR A 798 0.00 -11.19 27.19
N ILE A 799 1.28 -11.62 27.23
CA ILE A 799 1.79 -12.69 26.35
C ILE A 799 1.07 -14.03 26.53
N PRO A 800 0.90 -14.54 27.77
CA PRO A 800 0.12 -15.75 28.01
C PRO A 800 -1.32 -15.64 27.50
N LEU A 801 -1.92 -14.45 27.55
CA LEU A 801 -3.32 -14.20 27.23
C LEU A 801 -3.58 -14.01 25.73
N LEU A 802 -2.64 -13.42 25.00
CA LEU A 802 -2.78 -13.13 23.57
C LEU A 802 -2.09 -14.20 22.74
N GLU A 803 -0.78 -14.38 22.90
CA GLU A 803 0.01 -15.21 22.01
C GLU A 803 -0.05 -16.70 22.39
N LEU A 804 0.16 -17.02 23.66
CA LEU A 804 0.27 -18.41 24.10
C LEU A 804 -1.08 -19.13 24.07
N SER A 805 -2.14 -18.47 24.56
CA SER A 805 -3.50 -19.03 24.52
C SER A 805 -4.00 -19.21 23.07
N ALA A 806 -3.70 -18.25 22.17
CA ALA A 806 -4.09 -18.36 20.78
C ALA A 806 -3.42 -19.58 20.10
N LEU A 807 -2.14 -19.78 20.37
CA LEU A 807 -1.31 -20.80 19.73
C LEU A 807 -1.51 -22.21 20.32
N LEU A 808 -1.62 -22.34 21.65
CA LEU A 808 -1.70 -23.65 22.32
C LEU A 808 -3.11 -24.12 22.69
N ILE A 809 -4.10 -23.22 22.73
CA ILE A 809 -5.45 -23.56 23.17
C ILE A 809 -6.45 -23.28 22.06
N HIS A 810 -6.57 -22.02 21.64
CA HIS A 810 -7.60 -21.59 20.69
C HIS A 810 -7.42 -22.21 19.31
N THR A 811 -6.22 -22.15 18.73
CA THR A 811 -5.94 -22.72 17.40
C THR A 811 -6.15 -24.24 17.41
N PRO A 812 -5.56 -25.03 18.35
CA PRO A 812 -5.85 -26.45 18.50
C PRO A 812 -7.33 -26.78 18.62
N PHE A 813 -8.04 -26.09 19.52
CA PHE A 813 -9.46 -26.27 19.74
C PHE A 813 -10.27 -26.01 18.46
N ARG A 814 -10.05 -24.88 17.79
CA ARG A 814 -10.72 -24.55 16.53
C ARG A 814 -10.36 -25.50 15.39
N GLY A 815 -9.12 -25.99 15.30
CA GLY A 815 -8.75 -26.93 14.25
C GLY A 815 -9.36 -28.31 14.45
N ILE A 816 -9.39 -28.83 15.68
CA ILE A 816 -10.04 -30.12 16.00
C ILE A 816 -11.54 -30.02 15.75
N THR A 817 -12.19 -28.97 16.26
CA THR A 817 -13.63 -28.77 16.05
C THR A 817 -13.96 -28.58 14.57
N ASN A 818 -13.16 -27.79 13.82
CA ASN A 818 -13.34 -27.64 12.38
C ASN A 818 -13.12 -28.96 11.62
N PHE A 819 -12.19 -29.81 12.05
CA PHE A 819 -11.97 -31.13 11.46
C PHE A 819 -13.22 -32.02 11.63
N PHE A 820 -13.70 -32.19 12.86
CA PHE A 820 -14.90 -32.99 13.13
C PHE A 820 -16.14 -32.40 12.46
N ARG A 821 -16.32 -31.08 12.51
CA ARG A 821 -17.38 -30.35 11.81
C ARG A 821 -17.38 -30.67 10.32
N LYS A 822 -16.23 -30.52 9.64
CA LYS A 822 -16.11 -30.81 8.19
C LYS A 822 -16.36 -32.28 7.90
N LEU A 823 -15.85 -33.20 8.72
CA LEU A 823 -16.09 -34.63 8.56
C LEU A 823 -17.59 -34.95 8.64
N LEU A 824 -18.27 -34.48 9.69
CA LEU A 824 -19.71 -34.67 9.88
C LEU A 824 -20.53 -34.00 8.78
N SER A 825 -20.19 -32.78 8.41
CA SER A 825 -20.80 -32.03 7.30
C SER A 825 -20.69 -32.78 5.96
N THR A 826 -19.51 -33.32 5.67
CA THR A 826 -19.24 -34.08 4.44
C THR A 826 -20.02 -35.40 4.44
N LEU A 827 -20.03 -36.12 5.56
CA LEU A 827 -20.84 -37.32 5.73
C LEU A 827 -22.33 -37.02 5.70
N GLY A 828 -22.78 -35.81 6.02
CA GLY A 828 -24.19 -35.41 5.95
C GLY A 828 -24.68 -35.05 4.55
N ASN A 829 -23.76 -34.76 3.60
CA ASN A 829 -24.08 -34.19 2.28
C ASN A 829 -23.29 -34.90 1.16
N ILE A 830 -23.41 -36.22 1.07
CA ILE A 830 -22.71 -37.05 0.07
C ILE A 830 -23.21 -36.75 -1.35
N LYS A 831 -24.50 -36.41 -1.53
CA LYS A 831 -25.08 -36.05 -2.83
C LYS A 831 -24.39 -34.83 -3.42
N SER A 832 -24.12 -33.82 -2.60
CA SER A 832 -23.43 -32.58 -3.00
C SER A 832 -22.00 -32.86 -3.49
N LEU A 833 -21.29 -33.79 -2.86
CA LEU A 833 -19.99 -34.28 -3.37
C LEU A 833 -20.14 -34.97 -4.73
N GLY A 834 -21.15 -35.83 -4.88
CA GLY A 834 -21.45 -36.49 -6.15
C GLY A 834 -21.69 -35.50 -7.29
N GLN A 835 -22.50 -34.47 -7.04
CA GLN A 835 -22.74 -33.37 -7.98
C GLN A 835 -21.44 -32.63 -8.34
N LEU A 836 -20.56 -32.38 -7.38
CA LEU A 836 -19.28 -31.71 -7.64
C LEU A 836 -18.40 -32.55 -8.59
N PHE A 837 -18.29 -33.86 -8.35
CA PHE A 837 -17.52 -34.75 -9.23
C PHE A 837 -18.10 -34.83 -10.64
N ILE A 838 -19.43 -34.86 -10.78
CA ILE A 838 -20.12 -34.81 -12.08
C ILE A 838 -19.81 -33.48 -12.78
N SER A 839 -19.96 -32.34 -12.08
CA SER A 839 -19.67 -31.02 -12.64
C SER A 839 -18.22 -30.86 -13.08
N PHE A 840 -17.28 -31.47 -12.34
CA PHE A 840 -15.87 -31.52 -12.73
C PHE A 840 -15.66 -32.37 -13.98
N ALA A 841 -16.38 -33.48 -14.14
CA ALA A 841 -16.29 -34.33 -15.31
C ALA A 841 -16.85 -33.66 -16.58
N GLU A 842 -17.95 -32.90 -16.45
CA GLU A 842 -18.65 -32.20 -17.54
C GLU A 842 -17.94 -30.92 -18.03
N ARG A 843 -16.79 -30.57 -17.44
CA ARG A 843 -16.02 -29.38 -17.84
C ARG A 843 -15.74 -29.36 -19.35
N PRO A 844 -15.86 -28.19 -20.04
CA PRO A 844 -15.66 -28.10 -21.48
C PRO A 844 -14.26 -28.60 -21.90
N SER A 845 -14.16 -29.34 -23.01
CA SER A 845 -12.91 -29.88 -23.56
C SER A 845 -12.12 -28.77 -24.27
N LEU A 846 -11.46 -27.91 -23.50
CA LEU A 846 -10.93 -26.67 -24.07
C LEU A 846 -9.58 -26.80 -24.78
N ASN A 847 -8.76 -27.83 -24.53
CA ASN A 847 -7.38 -27.83 -25.02
C ASN A 847 -6.96 -29.17 -25.64
N ASN A 848 -6.59 -29.13 -26.92
CA ASN A 848 -5.69 -30.13 -27.49
C ASN A 848 -4.26 -29.73 -27.10
N TYR A 849 -3.74 -30.26 -25.99
CA TYR A 849 -2.44 -29.86 -25.44
C TYR A 849 -1.25 -30.13 -26.37
N LEU A 850 -1.46 -30.98 -27.39
CA LEU A 850 -0.46 -31.35 -28.40
C LEU A 850 -0.51 -30.45 -29.65
N ALA A 851 -1.67 -29.87 -30.01
CA ALA A 851 -1.83 -29.11 -31.25
C ALA A 851 -0.90 -27.87 -31.33
N ASP A 852 -0.61 -27.26 -30.19
CA ASP A 852 0.24 -26.07 -30.10
C ASP A 852 1.70 -26.39 -29.68
N PHE A 853 2.11 -27.66 -29.66
CA PHE A 853 3.51 -27.99 -29.36
C PHE A 853 4.37 -27.64 -30.57
N ARG A 854 5.36 -26.78 -30.35
CA ARG A 854 6.41 -26.47 -31.31
C ARG A 854 7.74 -26.74 -30.63
N LEU A 855 8.65 -27.41 -31.33
CA LEU A 855 10.03 -27.50 -30.90
C LEU A 855 10.61 -26.09 -30.78
N SER A 856 11.44 -25.88 -29.76
CA SER A 856 12.14 -24.63 -29.60
C SER A 856 12.99 -24.35 -30.85
N LEU A 857 12.87 -23.13 -31.38
CA LEU A 857 13.73 -22.68 -32.47
C LEU A 857 15.18 -22.73 -31.97
N ILE A 858 16.07 -23.34 -32.75
CA ILE A 858 17.51 -23.33 -32.46
C ILE A 858 17.94 -21.86 -32.48
N TYR A 859 18.19 -21.28 -31.31
CA TYR A 859 18.71 -19.93 -31.21
C TYR A 859 20.09 -19.92 -31.89
N GLY A 860 20.25 -19.09 -32.91
CA GLY A 860 21.49 -18.97 -33.68
C GLY A 860 22.70 -18.70 -32.78
N PHE A 861 23.89 -19.08 -33.26
CA PHE A 861 25.12 -18.77 -32.56
C PHE A 861 25.33 -17.26 -32.54
N THR A 862 25.47 -16.67 -31.35
CA THR A 862 25.83 -15.25 -31.24
C THR A 862 27.34 -15.11 -31.33
N SER A 863 27.80 -14.10 -32.06
CA SER A 863 29.23 -13.83 -32.20
C SER A 863 29.90 -13.67 -30.83
N PRO A 864 31.01 -14.36 -30.56
CA PRO A 864 31.76 -14.19 -29.31
C PRO A 864 32.46 -12.82 -29.24
N PHE A 865 32.61 -12.14 -30.39
CA PHE A 865 33.34 -10.89 -30.53
C PHE A 865 32.46 -9.66 -30.28
N GLY A 866 32.97 -8.71 -29.50
CA GLY A 866 32.36 -7.40 -29.28
C GLY A 866 33.38 -6.37 -28.77
N TYR A 867 32.95 -5.12 -28.66
CA TYR A 867 33.78 -4.04 -28.13
C TYR A 867 33.35 -3.75 -26.67
N PHE A 868 34.25 -4.01 -25.72
CA PHE A 868 33.94 -3.96 -24.28
C PHE A 868 34.78 -2.96 -23.48
N SER A 869 35.90 -2.50 -24.04
CA SER A 869 36.78 -1.54 -23.38
C SER A 869 37.62 -0.81 -24.41
N ASP A 870 37.89 0.47 -24.16
CA ASP A 870 38.83 1.26 -24.96
C ASP A 870 40.29 0.80 -24.78
N ASN A 871 40.56 0.06 -23.69
CA ASN A 871 41.87 -0.56 -23.46
C ASN A 871 42.00 -1.84 -24.30
N VAL A 872 42.93 -1.82 -25.27
CA VAL A 872 43.18 -2.93 -26.22
C VAL A 872 43.45 -4.26 -25.50
N PHE A 873 44.22 -4.26 -24.41
CA PHE A 873 44.53 -5.48 -23.66
C PHE A 873 43.29 -6.03 -22.96
N LEU A 874 42.50 -5.15 -22.34
CA LEU A 874 41.29 -5.53 -21.60
C LEU A 874 40.18 -5.99 -22.55
N ASN A 875 40.05 -5.34 -23.71
CA ASN A 875 39.13 -5.76 -24.77
C ASN A 875 39.55 -7.10 -25.38
N ALA A 876 40.85 -7.32 -25.61
CA ALA A 876 41.38 -8.60 -26.10
C ALA A 876 41.19 -9.72 -25.06
N ALA A 877 41.41 -9.45 -23.78
CA ALA A 877 41.19 -10.39 -22.68
C ALA A 877 39.71 -10.79 -22.59
N MET A 878 38.79 -9.82 -22.61
CA MET A 878 37.34 -10.10 -22.58
C MET A 878 36.87 -10.87 -23.80
N ASN A 879 37.35 -10.52 -24.99
CA ASN A 879 37.03 -11.27 -26.22
C ASN A 879 37.61 -12.70 -26.18
N SER A 880 38.81 -12.88 -25.59
CA SER A 880 39.43 -14.21 -25.43
C SER A 880 38.65 -15.09 -24.45
N ILE A 881 38.23 -14.54 -23.30
CA ILE A 881 37.36 -15.23 -22.34
C ILE A 881 36.05 -15.62 -23.04
N ARG A 882 35.41 -14.70 -23.76
CA ARG A 882 34.16 -14.98 -24.47
C ARG A 882 34.33 -16.03 -25.56
N LEU A 883 35.44 -16.01 -26.31
CA LEU A 883 35.77 -17.03 -27.32
C LEU A 883 35.86 -18.43 -26.71
N VAL A 884 36.44 -18.55 -25.52
CA VAL A 884 36.59 -19.85 -24.84
C VAL A 884 35.29 -20.33 -24.22
N PHE A 885 34.51 -19.45 -23.58
CA PHE A 885 33.35 -19.86 -22.77
C PHE A 885 32.01 -19.80 -23.49
N ILE A 886 31.79 -18.87 -24.43
CA ILE A 886 30.48 -18.69 -25.08
C ILE A 886 30.13 -19.83 -26.04
N PRO A 887 31.02 -20.28 -26.95
CA PRO A 887 30.67 -21.35 -27.89
C PRO A 887 30.27 -22.67 -27.20
N PRO A 888 31.03 -23.20 -26.21
CA PRO A 888 30.62 -24.41 -25.48
C PRO A 888 29.28 -24.24 -24.77
N LEU A 889 29.04 -23.06 -24.18
CA LEU A 889 27.81 -22.79 -23.43
C LEU A 889 26.59 -22.65 -24.36
N GLN A 890 26.76 -22.07 -25.56
CA GLN A 890 25.74 -22.06 -26.61
C GLN A 890 25.48 -23.47 -27.17
N LEU A 891 26.51 -24.30 -27.25
CA LEU A 891 26.42 -25.70 -27.70
C LEU A 891 25.65 -26.54 -26.68
N ILE A 892 25.96 -26.41 -25.39
CA ILE A 892 25.21 -27.02 -24.27
C ILE A 892 23.77 -26.53 -24.27
N LYS A 893 23.54 -25.21 -24.43
CA LYS A 893 22.20 -24.63 -24.52
C LYS A 893 21.38 -25.27 -25.64
N ASN A 894 21.94 -25.33 -26.86
CA ASN A 894 21.22 -25.75 -28.05
C ASN A 894 21.07 -27.28 -28.17
N ILE A 895 22.03 -28.07 -27.70
CA ILE A 895 22.02 -29.54 -27.85
C ILE A 895 21.47 -30.25 -26.61
N ILE A 896 21.66 -29.69 -25.41
CA ILE A 896 21.29 -30.36 -24.15
C ILE A 896 20.08 -29.68 -23.52
N ILE A 897 20.17 -28.38 -23.24
CA ILE A 897 19.15 -27.69 -22.43
C ILE A 897 17.83 -27.56 -23.19
N LEU A 898 17.86 -27.04 -24.42
CA LEU A 898 16.66 -26.84 -25.23
C LEU A 898 15.92 -28.17 -25.55
N PRO A 899 16.60 -29.24 -26.01
CA PRO A 899 15.93 -30.53 -26.23
C PRO A 899 15.40 -31.17 -24.95
N LEU A 900 16.08 -30.99 -23.81
CA LEU A 900 15.59 -31.48 -22.51
C LEU A 900 14.30 -30.75 -22.10
N LEU A 901 14.24 -29.42 -22.27
CA LEU A 901 13.06 -28.61 -22.00
C LEU A 901 11.90 -28.97 -22.94
N ASP A 902 12.19 -29.19 -24.23
CA ASP A 902 11.19 -29.61 -25.21
C ASP A 902 10.66 -31.01 -24.89
N LEU A 903 11.54 -31.95 -24.48
CA LEU A 903 11.14 -33.29 -24.05
C LEU A 903 10.28 -33.23 -22.79
N LEU A 904 10.67 -32.43 -21.79
CA LEU A 904 9.87 -32.22 -20.57
C LEU A 904 8.50 -31.62 -20.89
N SER A 905 8.46 -30.60 -21.76
CA SER A 905 7.22 -29.94 -22.21
C SER A 905 6.32 -30.91 -22.97
N LEU A 906 6.89 -31.70 -23.90
CA LEU A 906 6.16 -32.74 -24.64
C LEU A 906 5.63 -33.82 -23.69
N THR A 907 6.46 -34.32 -22.78
CA THR A 907 6.09 -35.34 -21.80
C THR A 907 4.96 -34.83 -20.92
N PHE A 908 5.06 -33.60 -20.40
CA PHE A 908 4.01 -32.99 -19.59
C PHE A 908 2.69 -32.82 -20.36
N ARG A 909 2.74 -32.33 -21.60
CA ARG A 909 1.55 -32.19 -22.47
C ARG A 909 0.93 -33.53 -22.84
N LEU A 910 1.75 -34.55 -23.08
CA LEU A 910 1.30 -35.92 -23.34
C LEU A 910 0.61 -36.49 -22.10
N SER A 911 1.23 -36.35 -20.92
CA SER A 911 0.64 -36.75 -19.64
C SER A 911 -0.70 -36.05 -19.40
N LEU A 912 -0.80 -34.74 -19.61
CA LEU A 912 -2.07 -34.01 -19.49
C LEU A 912 -3.12 -34.48 -20.51
N SER A 913 -2.71 -34.82 -21.74
CA SER A 913 -3.61 -35.33 -22.78
C SER A 913 -4.21 -36.70 -22.42
N ILE A 914 -3.51 -37.50 -21.63
CA ILE A 914 -3.98 -38.81 -21.12
C ILE A 914 -4.76 -38.63 -19.81
N ILE A 915 -4.24 -37.84 -18.87
CA ILE A 915 -4.84 -37.63 -17.54
C ILE A 915 -6.18 -36.89 -17.65
N ASN A 916 -6.32 -35.95 -18.58
CA ASN A 916 -7.56 -35.18 -18.71
C ASN A 916 -8.80 -36.05 -19.04
N PRO A 917 -8.81 -36.91 -20.08
CA PRO A 917 -9.94 -37.81 -20.31
C PRO A 917 -10.08 -38.86 -19.21
N ALA A 918 -8.99 -39.45 -18.72
CA ALA A 918 -9.05 -40.45 -17.66
C ALA A 918 -9.67 -39.89 -16.36
N SER A 919 -9.26 -38.70 -15.95
CA SER A 919 -9.83 -38.01 -14.77
C SER A 919 -11.30 -37.66 -14.93
N ARG A 920 -11.78 -37.35 -16.15
CA ARG A 920 -13.22 -37.12 -16.42
C ARG A 920 -14.02 -38.39 -16.24
N VAL A 921 -13.57 -39.50 -16.80
CA VAL A 921 -14.26 -40.79 -16.68
C VAL A 921 -14.32 -41.23 -15.22
N ILE A 922 -13.19 -41.17 -14.51
CA ILE A 922 -13.12 -41.52 -13.09
C ILE A 922 -14.05 -40.61 -12.27
N ALA A 923 -13.99 -39.29 -12.49
CA ALA A 923 -14.85 -38.35 -11.77
C ALA A 923 -16.34 -38.55 -12.09
N TYR A 924 -16.70 -38.83 -13.34
CA TYR A 924 -18.10 -39.07 -13.71
C TYR A 924 -18.65 -40.33 -13.06
N LEU A 925 -17.90 -41.44 -13.09
CA LEU A 925 -18.28 -42.70 -12.46
C LEU A 925 -18.41 -42.55 -10.95
N LEU A 926 -17.40 -41.97 -10.31
CA LEU A 926 -17.39 -41.74 -8.87
C LEU A 926 -18.52 -40.77 -8.46
N GLY A 927 -18.70 -39.69 -9.22
CA GLY A 927 -19.73 -38.69 -8.99
C GLY A 927 -21.14 -39.26 -9.13
N SER A 928 -21.39 -40.06 -10.17
CA SER A 928 -22.69 -40.74 -10.37
C SER A 928 -22.99 -41.72 -9.24
N ALA A 929 -22.00 -42.50 -8.79
CA ALA A 929 -22.15 -43.43 -7.68
C ALA A 929 -22.43 -42.69 -6.35
N LEU A 930 -21.67 -41.63 -6.05
CA LEU A 930 -21.88 -40.80 -4.86
C LEU A 930 -23.21 -40.05 -4.91
N TYR A 931 -23.65 -39.61 -6.09
CA TYR A 931 -24.94 -38.93 -6.26
C TYR A 931 -26.11 -39.86 -5.94
N ALA A 932 -26.11 -41.07 -6.52
CA ALA A 932 -27.15 -42.07 -6.28
C ALA A 932 -27.13 -42.57 -4.83
N GLY A 933 -25.95 -42.84 -4.26
CA GLY A 933 -25.82 -43.24 -2.86
C GLY A 933 -26.20 -42.12 -1.88
N GLY A 934 -25.82 -40.89 -2.19
CA GLY A 934 -26.12 -39.69 -1.41
C GLY A 934 -27.60 -39.36 -1.37
N ASP A 935 -28.36 -39.61 -2.44
CA ASP A 935 -29.81 -39.34 -2.46
C ASP A 935 -30.59 -40.15 -1.42
N LEU A 936 -30.10 -41.36 -1.09
CA LEU A 936 -30.65 -42.19 -0.02
C LEU A 936 -30.03 -41.87 1.35
N TRP A 937 -28.71 -41.64 1.39
CA TRP A 937 -27.99 -41.40 2.64
C TRP A 937 -28.31 -40.04 3.27
N ASP A 938 -28.28 -38.96 2.47
CA ASP A 938 -28.45 -37.58 2.94
C ASP A 938 -29.86 -37.38 3.53
N ASN A 939 -30.87 -38.04 2.96
CA ASN A 939 -32.25 -38.02 3.44
C ASN A 939 -32.52 -38.96 4.63
N SER A 940 -31.52 -39.72 5.09
CA SER A 940 -31.64 -40.67 6.21
C SER A 940 -30.66 -40.35 7.34
N ILE A 941 -29.57 -41.11 7.44
CA ILE A 941 -28.53 -40.94 8.48
C ILE A 941 -27.77 -39.62 8.26
N GLY A 942 -27.68 -39.12 7.02
CA GLY A 942 -27.04 -37.85 6.70
C GLY A 942 -27.66 -36.64 7.43
N ILE A 943 -28.96 -36.68 7.76
CA ILE A 943 -29.62 -35.64 8.58
C ILE A 943 -29.01 -35.57 9.98
N LEU A 944 -28.71 -36.72 10.59
CA LEU A 944 -28.07 -36.77 11.91
C LEU A 944 -26.66 -36.19 11.85
N PHE A 945 -25.90 -36.51 10.81
CA PHE A 945 -24.54 -36.00 10.62
C PHE A 945 -24.51 -34.47 10.37
N SER A 946 -25.38 -33.96 9.50
CA SER A 946 -25.50 -32.52 9.21
C SER A 946 -26.01 -31.73 10.42
N SER A 947 -26.99 -32.26 11.15
CA SER A 947 -27.49 -31.66 12.40
C SER A 947 -26.43 -31.68 13.49
N SER A 948 -25.64 -32.75 13.60
CA SER A 948 -24.53 -32.84 14.54
C SER A 948 -23.41 -31.86 14.21
N ALA A 949 -23.11 -31.65 12.92
CA ALA A 949 -22.14 -30.63 12.49
C ALA A 949 -22.59 -29.22 12.88
N THR A 950 -23.88 -28.93 12.69
CA THR A 950 -24.51 -27.66 13.08
C THR A 950 -24.46 -27.47 14.60
N GLY A 951 -24.88 -28.48 15.37
CA GLY A 951 -24.85 -28.45 16.83
C GLY A 951 -23.43 -28.30 17.39
N LEU A 952 -22.45 -29.03 16.83
CA LEU A 952 -21.05 -28.91 17.20
C LEU A 952 -20.53 -27.49 16.95
N THR A 953 -20.88 -26.89 15.80
CA THR A 953 -20.48 -25.51 15.48
C THR A 953 -21.03 -24.52 16.49
N LEU A 954 -22.34 -24.58 16.78
CA LEU A 954 -22.98 -23.69 17.75
C LEU A 954 -22.40 -23.80 19.16
N VAL A 955 -22.18 -25.02 19.65
CA VAL A 955 -21.63 -25.26 21.00
C VAL A 955 -20.17 -24.79 21.07
N CYS A 956 -19.36 -25.09 20.06
CA CYS A 956 -17.96 -24.69 20.04
C CYS A 956 -17.79 -23.19 19.88
N ASP A 957 -18.61 -22.54 19.05
CA ASP A 957 -18.60 -21.08 18.88
C ASP A 957 -19.07 -20.40 20.17
N TRP A 958 -20.08 -20.93 20.85
CA TRP A 958 -20.47 -20.44 22.18
C TRP A 958 -19.34 -20.54 23.22
N LEU A 959 -18.67 -21.71 23.32
CA LEU A 959 -17.54 -21.89 24.23
C LEU A 959 -16.38 -20.93 23.92
N ASP A 960 -16.11 -20.75 22.64
CA ASP A 960 -15.01 -19.92 22.17
C ASP A 960 -15.30 -18.42 22.37
N ASN A 961 -16.55 -18.00 22.16
CA ASN A 961 -17.00 -16.64 22.48
C ASN A 961 -16.94 -16.36 23.98
N LEU A 962 -17.35 -17.32 24.83
CA LEU A 962 -17.24 -17.19 26.28
C LEU A 962 -15.77 -17.04 26.72
N ALA A 963 -14.89 -17.90 26.21
CA ALA A 963 -13.46 -17.82 26.47
C ALA A 963 -12.86 -16.50 25.93
N GLY A 964 -13.33 -16.06 24.76
CA GLY A 964 -12.99 -14.79 24.14
C GLY A 964 -13.39 -13.59 24.99
N GLU A 965 -14.61 -13.57 25.51
CA GLU A 965 -15.15 -12.50 26.36
C GLU A 965 -14.36 -12.39 27.66
N VAL A 966 -14.11 -13.51 28.35
CA VAL A 966 -13.26 -13.55 29.56
C VAL A 966 -11.86 -13.02 29.25
N LYS A 967 -11.26 -13.45 28.13
CA LYS A 967 -9.97 -12.97 27.67
C LYS A 967 -9.99 -11.45 27.42
N GLN A 968 -11.00 -10.93 26.73
CA GLN A 968 -11.10 -9.49 26.47
C GLN A 968 -11.33 -8.67 27.74
N HIS A 969 -12.10 -9.19 28.71
CA HIS A 969 -12.25 -8.52 30.00
C HIS A 969 -10.92 -8.40 30.73
N LEU A 970 -10.14 -9.48 30.80
CA LEU A 970 -8.81 -9.45 31.42
C LEU A 970 -7.85 -8.51 30.67
N LEU A 971 -7.86 -8.53 29.34
CA LEU A 971 -7.03 -7.65 28.53
C LEU A 971 -7.44 -6.18 28.69
N SER A 972 -8.75 -5.88 28.68
CA SER A 972 -9.25 -4.52 28.90
C SER A 972 -8.79 -3.98 30.26
N PHE A 973 -8.82 -4.81 31.30
CA PHE A 973 -8.35 -4.40 32.63
C PHE A 973 -6.84 -4.07 32.62
N ILE A 974 -6.04 -4.90 31.96
CA ILE A 974 -4.60 -4.64 31.81
C ILE A 974 -4.36 -3.36 31.01
N GLU A 975 -5.01 -3.19 29.86
CA GLU A 975 -4.82 -2.01 28.99
C GLU A 975 -5.30 -0.70 29.64
N ILE A 976 -6.38 -0.72 30.43
CA ILE A 976 -6.82 0.43 31.22
C ILE A 976 -5.72 0.86 32.20
N ILE A 977 -5.14 -0.09 32.93
CA ILE A 977 -4.05 0.20 33.88
C ILE A 977 -2.82 0.75 33.13
N ARG A 978 -2.47 0.15 31.99
CA ARG A 978 -1.36 0.62 31.15
C ARG A 978 -1.58 2.05 30.64
N GLY A 979 -2.79 2.36 30.17
CA GLY A 979 -3.19 3.70 29.74
C GLY A 979 -3.08 4.73 30.87
N GLN A 980 -3.60 4.40 32.05
CA GLN A 980 -3.52 5.26 33.24
C GLN A 980 -2.08 5.48 33.72
N LEU A 981 -1.25 4.43 33.73
CA LEU A 981 0.18 4.53 34.08
C LEU A 981 0.93 5.42 33.10
N TYR A 982 0.64 5.26 31.80
CA TYR A 982 1.24 6.08 30.75
C TYR A 982 0.84 7.54 30.89
N TYR A 983 -0.46 7.83 31.01
CA TYR A 983 -0.99 9.18 31.20
C TYR A 983 -0.37 9.85 32.43
N TRP A 984 -0.30 9.10 33.55
CA TRP A 984 0.32 9.60 34.77
C TRP A 984 1.77 10.06 34.54
N ALA A 985 2.60 9.29 33.81
CA ALA A 985 4.03 9.56 33.71
C ALA A 985 4.47 10.38 32.49
N PHE A 986 3.75 10.31 31.37
CA PHE A 986 4.22 10.81 30.07
C PHE A 986 3.29 11.83 29.40
N HIS A 987 2.09 12.09 29.92
CA HIS A 987 1.10 12.96 29.24
C HIS A 987 1.64 14.34 28.83
N GLN A 988 2.43 15.00 29.70
CA GLN A 988 2.97 16.33 29.40
C GLN A 988 3.99 16.32 28.25
N GLU A 989 4.79 15.28 28.14
CA GLU A 989 5.76 15.11 27.05
C GLU A 989 5.04 14.66 25.77
N ASP A 990 4.06 13.76 25.89
CA ASP A 990 3.29 13.24 24.76
C ASP A 990 2.44 14.35 24.10
N ALA A 991 1.84 15.25 24.89
CA ALA A 991 1.10 16.41 24.39
C ALA A 991 1.97 17.41 23.62
N GLN A 992 3.26 17.53 23.97
CA GLN A 992 4.21 18.40 23.25
C GLN A 992 4.66 17.80 21.92
N VAL A 993 4.65 16.47 21.80
CA VAL A 993 5.03 15.75 20.57
C VAL A 993 3.84 15.62 19.60
N HIS A 994 2.61 15.53 20.12
CA HIS A 994 1.39 15.52 19.32
C HIS A 994 1.00 16.93 18.85
N SER A 995 1.78 17.53 17.96
CA SER A 995 1.28 18.67 17.18
C SER A 995 0.17 18.21 16.23
N THR A 996 -0.90 18.98 16.09
CA THR A 996 -1.85 18.80 14.98
C THR A 996 -1.06 18.78 13.68
N GLU A 997 -1.29 17.79 12.81
CA GLU A 997 -0.63 17.77 11.50
C GLU A 997 -0.97 19.07 10.77
N ASP A 998 0.01 19.95 10.65
CA ASP A 998 -0.15 21.14 9.85
C ASP A 998 -0.32 20.66 8.40
N LYS A 999 -1.29 21.23 7.66
CA LYS A 999 -1.46 20.97 6.22
C LYS A 999 -0.14 21.17 5.47
N LEU A 1000 0.72 22.02 6.02
CA LEU A 1000 2.10 22.23 5.61
C LEU A 1000 2.91 20.93 5.51
N GLU A 1001 2.75 19.98 6.45
CA GLU A 1001 3.53 18.74 6.51
C GLU A 1001 3.32 17.85 5.26
N TYR A 1002 2.12 17.85 4.68
CA TYR A 1002 1.83 17.11 3.45
C TYR A 1002 2.67 17.60 2.26
N PHE A 1003 2.87 18.92 2.16
CA PHE A 1003 3.62 19.55 1.08
C PHE A 1003 5.11 19.72 1.42
N THR A 1004 5.50 19.87 2.69
CA THR A 1004 6.92 19.99 3.07
C THR A 1004 7.65 18.66 3.00
N LYS A 1005 6.98 17.53 3.30
CA LYS A 1005 7.56 16.19 3.10
C LYS A 1005 7.90 15.93 1.64
N GLU A 1006 7.03 16.37 0.73
CA GLU A 1006 7.23 16.24 -0.71
C GLU A 1006 6.69 17.47 -1.46
N PRO A 1007 7.51 18.51 -1.67
CA PRO A 1007 7.11 19.75 -2.34
C PRO A 1007 6.52 19.54 -3.73
N ARG A 1008 6.90 18.44 -4.41
CA ARG A 1008 6.34 17.99 -5.69
C ARG A 1008 4.82 17.80 -5.70
N ARG A 1009 4.18 17.56 -4.55
CA ARG A 1009 2.73 17.34 -4.46
C ARG A 1009 1.94 18.59 -4.82
N PHE A 1010 2.53 19.77 -4.67
CA PHE A 1010 1.93 21.02 -5.12
C PHE A 1010 1.70 21.03 -6.65
N GLU A 1011 2.66 20.52 -7.42
CA GLU A 1011 2.57 20.40 -8.88
C GLU A 1011 1.47 19.42 -9.34
N LEU A 1012 1.02 18.54 -8.44
CA LEU A 1012 -0.05 17.57 -8.71
C LEU A 1012 -1.45 18.14 -8.47
N ILE A 1013 -1.58 19.35 -7.91
CA ILE A 1013 -2.86 20.05 -7.73
C ILE A 1013 -3.06 21.02 -8.91
N PRO A 1014 -4.26 21.15 -9.49
CA PRO A 1014 -4.50 22.15 -10.53
C PRO A 1014 -4.22 23.57 -10.02
N HIS A 1015 -3.29 24.27 -10.66
CA HIS A 1015 -2.92 25.67 -10.41
C HIS A 1015 -2.88 26.43 -11.74
N SER A 1016 -2.98 27.77 -11.73
CA SER A 1016 -2.88 28.57 -12.97
C SER A 1016 -1.45 28.57 -13.51
N GLU A 1017 -1.28 28.83 -14.80
CA GLU A 1017 0.06 28.88 -15.44
C GLU A 1017 0.99 29.90 -14.77
N SER A 1018 0.43 31.00 -14.25
CA SER A 1018 1.12 32.01 -13.43
C SER A 1018 1.51 31.57 -12.03
N HIS A 1019 1.13 30.37 -11.60
CA HIS A 1019 1.38 29.81 -10.27
C HIS A 1019 1.99 28.40 -10.35
N CYS A 1020 2.47 27.99 -11.53
CA CYS A 1020 3.21 26.74 -11.71
C CYS A 1020 4.69 26.97 -11.39
N LEU A 1021 5.12 26.50 -10.21
CA LEU A 1021 6.50 26.65 -9.73
C LEU A 1021 7.48 26.04 -10.72
N LEU A 1022 7.16 24.86 -11.27
CA LEU A 1022 8.00 24.19 -12.27
C LEU A 1022 8.07 24.97 -13.58
N HIS A 1023 6.95 25.51 -14.09
CA HIS A 1023 6.95 26.29 -15.32
C HIS A 1023 7.72 27.60 -15.15
N GLN A 1024 7.58 28.26 -14.00
CA GLN A 1024 8.26 29.51 -13.68
C GLN A 1024 9.76 29.32 -13.42
N LEU A 1025 10.18 28.18 -12.86
CA LEU A 1025 11.59 27.78 -12.78
C LEU A 1025 12.17 27.42 -14.16
N LEU A 1026 11.33 26.98 -15.10
CA LEU A 1026 11.74 26.50 -16.42
C LEU A 1026 11.70 27.60 -17.50
N ASP A 1027 10.87 28.63 -17.39
CA ASP A 1027 10.73 29.67 -18.40
C ASP A 1027 11.60 30.90 -18.06
N GLU A 1028 12.88 30.90 -18.48
CA GLU A 1028 13.71 32.11 -18.49
C GLU A 1028 13.56 32.94 -19.78
N GLU A 1029 12.87 32.45 -20.82
CA GLU A 1029 12.88 33.09 -22.14
C GLU A 1029 11.98 34.33 -22.30
N ASN A 1030 11.16 34.69 -21.30
CA ASN A 1030 10.31 35.90 -21.38
C ASN A 1030 10.76 37.08 -20.50
N ASN A 1031 11.91 36.98 -19.83
CA ASN A 1031 12.50 38.12 -19.10
C ASN A 1031 13.62 38.81 -19.87
N SER A 1032 13.52 38.84 -21.21
CA SER A 1032 14.09 39.96 -21.96
C SER A 1032 13.00 41.00 -22.16
N PHE A 1033 13.07 42.08 -21.39
CA PHE A 1033 12.40 43.33 -21.70
C PHE A 1033 12.68 43.68 -23.17
N SER A 1034 11.74 43.38 -24.07
CA SER A 1034 11.68 43.95 -25.40
C SER A 1034 10.52 44.93 -25.42
N GLU A 1035 10.85 46.19 -25.12
CA GLU A 1035 10.16 47.30 -25.73
C GLU A 1035 10.27 47.13 -27.24
N ASN A 1036 9.22 46.60 -27.88
CA ASN A 1036 8.82 47.06 -29.21
C ASN A 1036 7.35 46.72 -29.46
N ILE A 1037 6.61 47.79 -29.64
CA ILE A 1037 5.20 47.91 -29.94
C ILE A 1037 4.92 47.34 -31.35
N ASP A 1038 3.71 46.81 -31.50
CA ASP A 1038 3.03 46.43 -32.74
C ASP A 1038 3.46 45.13 -33.46
N THR A 1039 2.92 44.01 -33.01
CA THR A 1039 2.18 43.04 -33.87
C THR A 1039 1.45 42.01 -32.99
N PRO A 1040 0.16 41.71 -33.25
CA PRO A 1040 -0.58 40.77 -32.41
C PRO A 1040 -0.16 39.31 -32.70
N PRO A 1041 0.07 38.47 -31.68
CA PRO A 1041 0.27 37.03 -31.86
C PRO A 1041 -1.04 36.35 -32.31
N PRO A 1042 -0.95 35.20 -33.01
CA PRO A 1042 -2.10 34.51 -33.57
C PRO A 1042 -2.96 33.86 -32.48
N VAL A 1043 -4.26 34.05 -32.66
CA VAL A 1043 -5.39 33.60 -31.84
C VAL A 1043 -5.26 32.14 -31.36
N THR A 1044 -5.09 31.94 -30.06
CA THR A 1044 -5.42 30.69 -29.36
C THR A 1044 -6.83 30.82 -28.75
N HIS A 1045 -7.72 29.90 -29.13
CA HIS A 1045 -9.11 29.85 -28.67
C HIS A 1045 -9.20 29.61 -27.15
N TYR A 1046 -9.25 30.69 -26.38
CA TYR A 1046 -9.86 30.72 -25.06
C TYR A 1046 -10.90 31.84 -25.05
N GLU A 1047 -12.18 31.46 -24.98
CA GLU A 1047 -13.27 32.42 -24.91
C GLU A 1047 -13.36 33.00 -23.49
N LYS A 1048 -13.39 34.34 -23.45
CA LYS A 1048 -13.37 35.24 -22.30
C LYS A 1048 -14.29 34.78 -21.15
N LEU A 1049 -13.69 34.46 -20.00
CA LEU A 1049 -14.39 34.21 -18.74
C LEU A 1049 -14.54 35.46 -17.85
N PHE A 1050 -14.54 36.66 -18.46
CA PHE A 1050 -14.90 37.90 -17.79
C PHE A 1050 -15.79 38.73 -18.72
N LYS A 1051 -17.05 38.93 -18.31
CA LYS A 1051 -17.93 39.94 -18.90
C LYS A 1051 -17.23 41.29 -18.77
N GLU A 1052 -17.11 42.00 -19.89
CA GLU A 1052 -16.81 43.43 -19.92
C GLU A 1052 -17.81 44.14 -19.01
N ALA A 1053 -17.31 44.74 -17.93
CA ALA A 1053 -18.08 45.66 -17.13
C ALA A 1053 -18.34 46.92 -17.98
N ALA A 1054 -19.61 47.16 -18.30
CA ALA A 1054 -20.05 48.43 -18.87
C ALA A 1054 -19.65 49.58 -17.93
N PRO A 1055 -19.17 50.73 -18.45
CA PRO A 1055 -18.81 51.86 -17.61
C PRO A 1055 -20.10 52.51 -17.07
N VAL A 1056 -20.32 52.45 -15.76
CA VAL A 1056 -21.35 53.25 -15.09
C VAL A 1056 -20.73 54.59 -14.67
N LEU A 1057 -21.29 55.65 -15.22
CA LEU A 1057 -21.00 57.06 -15.00
C LEU A 1057 -21.05 57.48 -13.53
N ARG A 1058 -20.09 58.33 -13.13
CA ARG A 1058 -20.13 59.17 -11.92
C ARG A 1058 -21.17 60.31 -12.10
N MET A 1059 -22.06 60.46 -11.11
CA MET A 1059 -22.68 61.74 -10.73
C MET A 1059 -21.56 62.69 -10.21
N GLU A 1060 -21.59 64.02 -10.31
CA GLU A 1060 -22.69 64.95 -10.10
C GLU A 1060 -22.23 66.40 -10.46
N THR A 1061 -23.20 67.29 -10.72
CA THR A 1061 -23.24 68.77 -10.55
C THR A 1061 -23.57 69.64 -11.79
N ASN A 1062 -24.84 70.09 -11.80
CA ASN A 1062 -25.35 71.43 -12.11
C ASN A 1062 -24.62 72.32 -13.14
N GLN A 1063 -25.27 72.60 -14.29
CA GLN A 1063 -25.90 73.90 -14.61
C GLN A 1063 -26.28 74.00 -16.11
N GLU A 1064 -27.50 74.50 -16.33
CA GLU A 1064 -27.92 75.37 -17.45
C GLU A 1064 -28.15 74.82 -18.88
N THR A 1065 -29.44 74.79 -19.24
CA THR A 1065 -30.06 75.45 -20.42
C THR A 1065 -29.34 75.42 -21.78
N TYR A 1066 -29.89 74.72 -22.77
CA TYR A 1066 -30.68 75.30 -23.89
C TYR A 1066 -31.00 74.25 -24.97
N THR A 1067 -32.10 74.53 -25.64
CA THR A 1067 -32.85 73.82 -26.67
C THR A 1067 -32.18 73.67 -28.04
N MET A 1068 -32.71 72.67 -28.77
CA MET A 1068 -33.01 72.63 -30.22
C MET A 1068 -31.95 72.12 -31.23
N GLN A 1069 -32.42 71.09 -31.99
CA GLN A 1069 -32.33 70.90 -33.45
C GLN A 1069 -30.91 70.82 -34.05
N MET A 1070 -30.51 69.72 -34.69
CA MET A 1070 -31.12 69.05 -35.85
C MET A 1070 -30.79 67.56 -35.85
#